data_AF-A0A820E8Y3-F1
#
_entry.id   AF-A0A820E8Y3-F1
#
_cell.length_a   1.000
_cell.length_b   1.000
_cell.length_c   1.000
_cell.angle_alpha   90.00
_cell.angle_beta   90.00
_cell.angle_gamma   90.00
#
_symmetry.space_group_name_H-M   'P 1'
#
loop_
_entity.id
_entity.type
_entity.pdbx_description
1 polymer ?
#
loop_
_entity_poly.entity_id
_entity_poly.type
_entity_poly.pdbx_seq_one_letter_code
_entity_poly.pdbx_strand_id
1 'polypeptide(L)'
;VSNALSLGTSGTVTSGSAQAGIKRRRRALSSRRQKRTLQTNFLFIIKMAYSVGCVSSTCHLAHRTRLHTKLSSMTSIPNFSCTIVSGGVALQLSFRLSLVGIISTRPVGFAGESKTFEFVAIKSGAFNDPTIWADGIVPYGNCSVAITAGFTVTLPRPAMEIRMRQCDVYGALALGSGSSTFTFNFPSNIMVRSGGMIEDQTSNKNFLFPSNSIMTILSGGRFAAAGTILQTYNSNGPGTSVTLRSASGPFTCGMLPDGSVQSYNSVTFIAIQSGGFTSGGTFLGGVAPSSDVCSAGCAIRVAAGIMLSTADLNGVMTLSINSIYVSLGATLQLGTPGSSSGFKFLSAIILDIFGQMSFVASDGNIMLPPNSNFDIAAGGAFHSSISISIQIFNPRTGLNIGSPQILGTSITDGTFTLSVGESGSFQLNGTAAAASANSSSNSTGGGSGGGSTTSNSTTFVAIKSGDLTDATVWSGGVAPYGKFSLSIPAGITITISGATLSLEMIRCDVSGTLALGSGSDTFTFAFPPTIIVRSGGQLLDKTTKKVFMFPSSSIIAILSGGGFAAAGTALTIVKGGVAGASFTVTSASGPFTCGMLPDGSIQTYNSVTAIAIQSGGFTATGTFLGGFAPSADICSGGCGIQVISGVTLSTADLNGVLNFQIISITVASGATFALGTPGASTGFKFTSAVKLSISGHMSFVGSGGYIMLPPGSNFNIAAGGDFSSTISVSIEIFDLLTGLAIGPLQTLGTLISGGTFTLSVSASGSVTIGGTGGVGSTTEMPSSPNVMG
;
A
#
# COMPACT_ATOMS: atom_id res chain seq x y z
N VAL A 1 -43.52 41.39 -28.20
CA VAL A 1 -42.81 40.58 -29.23
C VAL A 1 -43.44 40.89 -30.56
N SER A 2 -42.70 41.53 -31.47
CA SER A 2 -43.11 41.76 -32.85
C SER A 2 -43.15 40.43 -33.62
N ASN A 3 -44.19 40.28 -34.45
CA ASN A 3 -44.44 39.14 -35.29
C ASN A 3 -43.46 39.13 -36.48
N ALA A 4 -42.35 38.40 -36.39
CA ALA A 4 -41.60 37.94 -37.56
C ALA A 4 -40.71 36.76 -37.16
N LEU A 5 -41.12 35.56 -37.55
CA LEU A 5 -40.28 34.36 -37.45
C LEU A 5 -39.52 34.25 -38.77
N SER A 6 -38.34 34.88 -38.87
CA SER A 6 -37.47 34.71 -40.04
C SER A 6 -36.65 33.42 -39.88
N LEU A 7 -37.09 32.34 -40.52
CA LEU A 7 -36.26 31.14 -40.72
C LEU A 7 -35.29 31.41 -41.87
N GLY A 8 -34.00 31.59 -41.57
CA GLY A 8 -32.96 31.65 -42.60
C GLY A 8 -32.83 30.29 -43.29
N THR A 9 -33.14 30.23 -44.59
CA THR A 9 -33.11 29.00 -45.39
C THR A 9 -31.88 28.94 -46.29
N SER A 10 -30.79 28.34 -45.80
CA SER A 10 -29.74 27.80 -46.66
C SER A 10 -29.03 26.63 -45.98
N GLY A 11 -29.03 25.47 -46.62
CA GLY A 11 -28.24 24.31 -46.20
C GLY A 11 -27.64 23.63 -47.42
N THR A 12 -26.32 23.41 -47.41
CA THR A 12 -25.57 22.74 -48.48
C THR A 12 -25.27 21.32 -48.04
N VAL A 13 -25.59 20.32 -48.86
CA VAL A 13 -25.26 18.90 -48.60
C VAL A 13 -24.05 18.51 -49.45
N THR A 14 -22.91 18.22 -48.82
CA THR A 14 -21.71 17.67 -49.47
C THR A 14 -21.61 16.17 -49.16
N SER A 15 -21.72 15.31 -50.17
CA SER A 15 -21.48 13.87 -50.00
C SER A 15 -19.98 13.58 -50.02
N GLY A 16 -19.42 13.15 -48.88
CA GLY A 16 -18.04 12.65 -48.80
C GLY A 16 -17.87 11.32 -49.53
N SER A 17 -16.91 11.26 -50.45
CA SER A 17 -16.53 10.07 -51.20
C SER A 17 -15.78 9.07 -50.31
N ALA A 18 -16.35 7.89 -50.07
CA ALA A 18 -15.61 6.74 -49.57
C ALA A 18 -14.81 6.12 -50.74
N GLN A 19 -13.48 6.26 -50.72
CA GLN A 19 -12.59 5.45 -51.55
C GLN A 19 -12.59 4.01 -51.01
N ALA A 20 -13.41 3.15 -51.61
CA ALA A 20 -13.27 1.70 -51.49
C ALA A 20 -12.58 1.17 -52.75
N GLY A 21 -11.48 0.43 -52.56
CA GLY A 21 -10.60 -0.07 -53.61
C GLY A 21 -11.34 -0.90 -54.67
N ILE A 22 -11.20 -0.48 -55.93
CA ILE A 22 -11.72 -1.18 -57.11
C ILE A 22 -10.67 -2.19 -57.59
N LYS A 23 -10.89 -3.49 -57.35
CA LYS A 23 -10.37 -4.54 -58.24
C LYS A 23 -11.37 -4.74 -59.38
N ARG A 24 -10.94 -4.38 -60.59
CA ARG A 24 -11.65 -4.53 -61.86
C ARG A 24 -12.15 -5.96 -62.07
N ARG A 25 -13.45 -6.12 -62.36
CA ARG A 25 -13.94 -7.04 -63.41
C ARG A 25 -15.07 -6.35 -64.19
N ARG A 26 -14.77 -6.08 -65.46
CA ARG A 26 -15.75 -5.65 -66.47
C ARG A 26 -16.75 -6.78 -66.70
N ARG A 27 -18.05 -6.50 -66.61
CA ARG A 27 -19.08 -7.06 -67.50
C ARG A 27 -20.24 -6.06 -67.63
N ALA A 28 -20.81 -6.05 -68.82
CA ALA A 28 -21.54 -4.96 -69.45
C ALA A 28 -22.91 -4.62 -68.82
N LEU A 29 -23.33 -3.38 -69.07
CA LEU A 29 -24.60 -2.78 -68.69
C LEU A 29 -25.81 -3.52 -69.28
N SER A 30 -26.85 -3.67 -68.45
CA SER A 30 -28.25 -3.73 -68.89
C SER A 30 -29.04 -2.68 -68.09
N SER A 31 -29.73 -1.83 -68.81
CA SER A 31 -30.40 -0.61 -68.35
C SER A 31 -31.62 -0.90 -67.47
N ARG A 32 -31.55 -0.52 -66.19
CA ARG A 32 -32.73 -0.13 -65.40
C ARG A 32 -32.41 1.20 -64.71
N ARG A 33 -32.99 2.30 -65.21
CA ARG A 33 -33.03 3.57 -64.46
C ARG A 33 -33.87 3.32 -63.19
N GLN A 34 -33.21 2.97 -62.09
CA GLN A 34 -33.84 3.00 -60.78
C GLN A 34 -34.18 4.46 -60.45
N LYS A 35 -35.47 4.82 -60.48
CA LYS A 35 -35.97 5.99 -59.73
C LYS A 35 -35.67 5.72 -58.26
N ARG A 36 -34.63 6.34 -57.72
CA ARG A 36 -34.38 6.34 -56.28
C ARG A 36 -35.17 7.48 -55.67
N THR A 37 -36.24 7.16 -54.96
CA THR A 37 -36.94 8.13 -54.11
C THR A 37 -36.04 8.42 -52.91
N LEU A 38 -35.50 9.64 -52.84
CA LEU A 38 -34.80 10.12 -51.66
C LEU A 38 -35.84 10.68 -50.69
N GLN A 39 -36.08 9.95 -49.60
CA GLN A 39 -36.87 10.45 -48.48
C GLN A 39 -35.89 11.01 -47.44
N THR A 40 -36.00 12.30 -47.14
CA THR A 40 -35.14 12.99 -46.16
C THR A 40 -36.02 13.72 -45.17
N ASN A 41 -35.78 13.48 -43.88
CA ASN A 41 -36.48 14.13 -42.79
C ASN A 41 -35.65 15.33 -42.32
N PHE A 42 -36.27 16.50 -42.19
CA PHE A 42 -35.63 17.72 -41.68
C PHE A 42 -36.09 17.99 -40.24
N LEU A 43 -35.15 18.20 -39.33
CA LEU A 43 -35.41 18.58 -37.94
C LEU A 43 -35.04 20.05 -37.73
N PHE A 44 -36.01 20.87 -37.33
CA PHE A 44 -35.79 22.28 -37.01
C PHE A 44 -35.71 22.48 -35.50
N ILE A 45 -34.60 23.07 -35.02
CA ILE A 45 -34.42 23.40 -33.60
C ILE A 45 -34.82 24.86 -33.39
N ILE A 46 -35.78 25.11 -32.50
CA ILE A 46 -36.25 26.46 -32.18
C ILE A 46 -35.74 26.84 -30.80
N LYS A 47 -34.87 27.84 -30.73
CA LYS A 47 -34.43 28.44 -29.47
C LYS A 47 -35.43 29.50 -29.03
N MET A 48 -36.01 29.34 -27.85
CA MET A 48 -36.86 30.36 -27.22
C MET A 48 -36.02 31.26 -26.32
N ALA A 49 -36.09 32.57 -26.54
CA ALA A 49 -35.57 33.57 -25.62
C ALA A 49 -36.75 34.23 -24.89
N TYR A 50 -36.69 34.26 -23.55
CA TYR A 50 -37.73 34.87 -22.72
C TYR A 50 -37.32 36.29 -22.32
N SER A 51 -38.29 37.19 -22.19
CA SER A 51 -38.03 38.55 -21.66
C SER A 51 -37.67 38.48 -20.18
N VAL A 52 -36.89 39.45 -19.70
CA VAL A 52 -36.37 39.54 -18.31
C VAL A 52 -37.47 39.43 -17.23
N GLY A 53 -38.72 39.80 -17.53
CA GLY A 53 -39.86 39.66 -16.61
C GLY A 53 -40.48 38.25 -16.48
N CYS A 54 -40.05 37.26 -17.26
CA CYS A 54 -40.58 35.90 -17.23
C CYS A 54 -39.55 34.96 -16.60
N VAL A 55 -39.51 34.94 -15.26
CA VAL A 55 -38.53 34.20 -14.44
C VAL A 55 -39.13 32.98 -13.73
N SER A 56 -40.46 32.82 -13.70
CA SER A 56 -41.10 31.66 -13.08
C SER A 56 -41.26 30.49 -14.06
N SER A 57 -41.15 29.26 -13.53
CA SER A 57 -41.38 28.01 -14.27
C SER A 57 -42.79 27.95 -14.87
N THR A 58 -43.78 28.51 -14.17
CA THR A 58 -45.17 28.64 -14.65
C THR A 58 -45.27 29.57 -15.87
N CYS A 59 -44.50 30.66 -15.90
CA CYS A 59 -44.46 31.59 -17.04
C CYS A 59 -43.82 30.93 -18.27
N HIS A 60 -42.71 30.21 -18.09
CA HIS A 60 -42.07 29.44 -19.17
C HIS A 60 -43.00 28.35 -19.72
N LEU A 61 -43.69 27.63 -18.85
CA LEU A 61 -44.63 26.57 -19.24
C LEU A 61 -45.79 27.13 -20.07
N ALA A 62 -46.40 28.25 -19.64
CA ALA A 62 -47.49 28.89 -20.37
C ALA A 62 -47.07 29.35 -21.78
N HIS A 63 -45.85 29.89 -21.93
CA HIS A 63 -45.31 30.29 -23.23
C HIS A 63 -44.96 29.09 -24.12
N ARG A 64 -44.40 28.02 -23.56
CA ARG A 64 -44.10 26.77 -24.28
C ARG A 64 -45.38 26.14 -24.82
N THR A 65 -46.44 26.08 -24.01
CA THR A 65 -47.74 25.56 -24.42
C THR A 65 -48.32 26.37 -25.58
N ARG A 66 -48.27 27.71 -25.51
CA ARG A 66 -48.74 28.58 -26.62
C ARG A 66 -47.98 28.37 -27.92
N LEU A 67 -46.64 28.24 -27.88
CA LEU A 67 -45.88 27.96 -29.11
C LEU A 67 -46.23 26.56 -29.65
N HIS A 68 -46.35 25.57 -28.78
CA HIS A 68 -46.72 24.22 -29.18
C HIS A 68 -48.07 24.23 -29.89
N THR A 69 -49.09 24.89 -29.34
CA THR A 69 -50.40 25.04 -29.99
C THR A 69 -50.30 25.69 -31.37
N LYS A 70 -49.48 26.73 -31.52
CA LYS A 70 -49.30 27.45 -32.79
C LYS A 70 -48.57 26.60 -33.84
N LEU A 71 -47.52 25.89 -33.45
CA LEU A 71 -46.80 24.97 -34.33
C LEU A 71 -47.66 23.75 -34.71
N SER A 72 -48.47 23.23 -33.77
CA SER A 72 -49.38 22.12 -34.03
C SER A 72 -50.47 22.49 -35.06
N SER A 73 -50.76 23.78 -35.24
CA SER A 73 -51.70 24.27 -36.25
C SER A 73 -51.09 24.46 -37.65
N MET A 74 -49.76 24.34 -37.80
CA MET A 74 -49.09 24.44 -39.11
C MET A 74 -49.05 23.06 -39.79
N THR A 75 -49.70 22.92 -40.95
CA THR A 75 -49.72 21.65 -41.70
C THR A 75 -48.58 21.53 -42.72
N SER A 76 -47.99 22.67 -43.15
CA SER A 76 -46.84 22.68 -44.06
C SER A 76 -46.00 23.95 -43.93
N ILE A 77 -44.71 23.84 -44.26
CA ILE A 77 -43.80 24.99 -44.42
C ILE A 77 -43.65 25.23 -45.94
N PRO A 78 -44.21 26.32 -46.49
CA PRO A 78 -44.09 26.63 -47.91
C PRO A 78 -42.69 27.15 -48.26
N ASN A 79 -42.27 26.92 -49.51
CA ASN A 79 -41.11 27.53 -50.16
C ASN A 79 -39.73 27.15 -49.57
N PHE A 80 -39.50 25.85 -49.34
CA PHE A 80 -38.16 25.38 -48.98
C PHE A 80 -37.33 25.12 -50.24
N SER A 81 -36.29 25.92 -50.47
CA SER A 81 -35.36 25.74 -51.60
C SER A 81 -34.13 24.93 -51.18
N CYS A 82 -33.81 23.88 -51.93
CA CYS A 82 -32.61 23.07 -51.74
C CYS A 82 -31.79 23.04 -53.04
N THR A 83 -30.47 23.17 -52.92
CA THR A 83 -29.55 23.08 -54.06
C THR A 83 -28.79 21.76 -53.97
N ILE A 84 -28.96 20.90 -54.98
CA ILE A 84 -28.21 19.64 -55.09
C ILE A 84 -27.02 19.89 -56.02
N VAL A 85 -25.80 19.66 -55.52
CA VAL A 85 -24.58 19.75 -56.33
C VAL A 85 -24.04 18.35 -56.57
N SER A 86 -23.93 17.95 -57.83
CA SER A 86 -23.32 16.68 -58.22
C SER A 86 -22.43 16.89 -59.44
N GLY A 87 -21.16 16.50 -59.34
CA GLY A 87 -20.21 16.59 -60.46
C GLY A 87 -20.00 18.00 -61.03
N GLY A 88 -20.13 19.05 -60.20
CA GLY A 88 -19.91 20.45 -60.61
C GLY A 88 -21.14 21.17 -61.18
N VAL A 89 -22.29 20.51 -61.29
CA VAL A 89 -23.56 21.14 -61.68
C VAL A 89 -24.47 21.30 -60.45
N ALA A 90 -24.97 22.52 -60.23
CA ALA A 90 -25.90 22.84 -59.15
C ALA A 90 -27.33 22.94 -59.69
N LEU A 91 -28.26 22.19 -59.09
CA LEU A 91 -29.67 22.19 -59.46
C LEU A 91 -30.51 22.66 -58.26
N GLN A 92 -31.24 23.76 -58.43
CA GLN A 92 -32.06 24.35 -57.38
C GLN A 92 -33.50 23.83 -57.51
N LEU A 93 -34.02 23.25 -56.43
CA LEU A 93 -35.35 22.65 -56.37
C LEU A 93 -36.14 23.29 -55.23
N SER A 94 -37.42 23.56 -55.46
CA SER A 94 -38.33 24.08 -54.44
C SER A 94 -39.33 23.01 -54.02
N PHE A 95 -39.47 22.79 -52.72
CA PHE A 95 -40.37 21.80 -52.16
C PHE A 95 -41.30 22.42 -51.11
N ARG A 96 -42.47 21.80 -50.91
CA ARG A 96 -43.29 22.01 -49.70
C ARG A 96 -42.92 20.92 -48.69
N LEU A 97 -42.55 21.32 -47.48
CA LEU A 97 -42.33 20.39 -46.39
C LEU A 97 -43.65 20.18 -45.64
N SER A 98 -44.14 18.94 -45.60
CA SER A 98 -45.27 18.55 -44.75
C SER A 98 -44.77 18.40 -43.31
N LEU A 99 -45.45 19.03 -42.35
CA LEU A 99 -45.10 18.83 -40.95
C LEU A 99 -45.65 17.47 -40.49
N VAL A 100 -44.76 16.52 -40.21
CA VAL A 100 -45.14 15.13 -39.86
C VAL A 100 -45.38 14.98 -38.35
N GLY A 101 -44.89 15.90 -37.52
CA GLY A 101 -45.14 15.91 -36.08
C GLY A 101 -44.25 16.91 -35.34
N ILE A 102 -44.58 17.17 -34.08
CA ILE A 102 -43.75 17.94 -33.15
C ILE A 102 -43.27 16.98 -32.08
N ILE A 103 -41.96 16.90 -31.92
CA ILE A 103 -41.33 16.09 -30.89
C ILE A 103 -40.85 17.02 -29.78
N SER A 104 -41.33 16.79 -28.55
CA SER A 104 -40.93 17.55 -27.36
C SER A 104 -39.61 17.04 -26.76
N THR A 105 -39.12 15.91 -27.28
CA THR A 105 -37.88 15.24 -26.93
C THR A 105 -36.97 15.14 -28.16
N ARG A 106 -35.67 15.27 -27.95
CA ARG A 106 -34.67 15.28 -29.02
C ARG A 106 -34.47 13.86 -29.57
N PRO A 107 -34.42 13.64 -30.91
CA PRO A 107 -34.06 12.35 -31.46
C PRO A 107 -32.63 11.97 -31.10
N VAL A 108 -32.44 10.70 -30.75
CA VAL A 108 -31.13 10.11 -30.45
C VAL A 108 -30.24 10.22 -31.70
N GLY A 109 -29.08 10.88 -31.59
CA GLY A 109 -28.09 11.04 -32.68
C GLY A 109 -27.83 12.45 -33.19
N PHE A 110 -28.50 13.49 -32.68
CA PHE A 110 -28.17 14.89 -33.02
C PHE A 110 -27.21 15.50 -31.99
N ALA A 111 -26.06 16.03 -32.44
CA ALA A 111 -25.13 16.81 -31.63
C ALA A 111 -25.55 18.28 -31.57
N GLY A 112 -25.48 18.90 -30.40
CA GLY A 112 -25.92 20.28 -30.15
C GLY A 112 -26.09 20.44 -28.66
N GLU A 113 -25.11 21.08 -28.05
CA GLU A 113 -24.86 21.09 -26.62
C GLU A 113 -25.80 22.08 -25.89
N SER A 114 -26.29 21.67 -24.72
CA SER A 114 -26.73 22.57 -23.66
C SER A 114 -26.02 22.17 -22.37
N LYS A 115 -25.69 23.18 -21.57
CA LYS A 115 -24.87 23.11 -20.36
C LYS A 115 -25.58 22.30 -19.27
N THR A 116 -24.82 21.35 -18.67
CA THR A 116 -25.11 20.43 -17.55
C THR A 116 -26.28 19.44 -17.73
N PHE A 117 -25.95 18.21 -18.16
CA PHE A 117 -26.88 17.06 -18.28
C PHE A 117 -26.99 16.29 -16.94
N GLU A 118 -27.61 16.85 -15.89
CA GLU A 118 -27.88 16.11 -14.64
C GLU A 118 -29.39 15.82 -14.51
N PHE A 119 -29.76 14.56 -14.24
CA PHE A 119 -31.13 14.13 -14.04
C PHE A 119 -31.33 13.63 -12.61
N VAL A 120 -32.26 14.24 -11.88
CA VAL A 120 -32.53 13.89 -10.48
C VAL A 120 -33.86 13.14 -10.36
N ALA A 121 -33.83 11.94 -9.80
CA ALA A 121 -35.04 11.18 -9.50
C ALA A 121 -35.63 11.65 -8.15
N ILE A 122 -36.84 12.17 -8.19
CA ILE A 122 -37.58 12.76 -7.06
C ILE A 122 -38.77 11.91 -6.60
N LYS A 123 -38.92 10.72 -7.17
CA LYS A 123 -39.98 9.77 -6.84
C LYS A 123 -39.53 8.35 -7.17
N SER A 124 -40.08 7.36 -6.47
CA SER A 124 -39.88 5.95 -6.81
C SER A 124 -40.64 5.57 -8.09
N GLY A 125 -40.04 4.72 -8.91
CA GLY A 125 -40.69 4.18 -10.11
C GLY A 125 -39.69 3.65 -11.15
N ALA A 126 -40.19 3.32 -12.33
CA ALA A 126 -39.36 2.79 -13.40
C ALA A 126 -38.49 3.90 -14.02
N PHE A 127 -37.25 3.57 -14.40
CA PHE A 127 -36.31 4.53 -14.99
C PHE A 127 -36.85 5.27 -16.21
N ASN A 128 -37.68 4.60 -17.01
CA ASN A 128 -38.29 5.15 -18.23
C ASN A 128 -39.60 5.93 -17.98
N ASP A 129 -40.00 6.12 -16.72
CA ASP A 129 -41.15 6.94 -16.36
C ASP A 129 -40.71 8.41 -16.28
N PRO A 130 -41.20 9.32 -17.16
CA PRO A 130 -40.84 10.74 -17.09
C PRO A 130 -41.26 11.39 -15.77
N THR A 131 -42.27 10.85 -15.07
CA THR A 131 -42.84 11.45 -13.86
C THR A 131 -41.98 11.29 -12.61
N ILE A 132 -40.96 10.42 -12.65
CA ILE A 132 -40.04 10.26 -11.51
C ILE A 132 -38.88 11.26 -11.53
N TRP A 133 -38.66 11.94 -12.66
CA TRP A 133 -37.53 12.86 -12.86
C TRP A 133 -37.96 14.31 -12.59
N ALA A 134 -37.11 15.08 -11.93
CA ALA A 134 -37.40 16.46 -11.54
C ALA A 134 -37.87 17.35 -12.70
N ASP A 135 -37.29 17.15 -13.88
CA ASP A 135 -37.61 17.91 -15.10
C ASP A 135 -38.78 17.33 -15.91
N GLY A 136 -39.37 16.22 -15.46
CA GLY A 136 -40.39 15.50 -16.22
C GLY A 136 -39.84 14.83 -17.50
N ILE A 137 -38.52 14.62 -17.57
CA ILE A 137 -37.81 14.10 -18.74
C ILE A 137 -36.96 12.91 -18.32
N VAL A 138 -37.13 11.78 -19.02
CA VAL A 138 -36.32 10.57 -18.83
C VAL A 138 -34.86 10.84 -19.23
N PRO A 139 -33.85 10.37 -18.48
CA PRO A 139 -32.44 10.54 -18.82
C PRO A 139 -32.11 10.01 -20.21
N TYR A 140 -31.30 10.77 -20.94
CA TYR A 140 -30.91 10.44 -22.31
C TYR A 140 -29.50 10.90 -22.64
N GLY A 141 -28.91 10.26 -23.65
CA GLY A 141 -27.60 10.64 -24.17
C GLY A 141 -26.47 10.41 -23.16
N ASN A 142 -25.62 11.42 -23.03
CA ASN A 142 -24.44 11.40 -22.17
C ASN A 142 -24.68 12.32 -20.97
N CYS A 143 -25.07 11.74 -19.83
CA CYS A 143 -25.64 12.47 -18.71
C CYS A 143 -25.14 11.96 -17.36
N SER A 144 -25.37 12.76 -16.32
CA SER A 144 -25.27 12.38 -14.92
C SER A 144 -26.67 12.10 -14.37
N VAL A 145 -26.77 11.13 -13.48
CA VAL A 145 -28.03 10.71 -12.85
C VAL A 145 -27.84 10.77 -11.33
N ALA A 146 -28.80 11.31 -10.61
CA ALA A 146 -28.83 11.30 -9.16
C ALA A 146 -30.16 10.70 -8.67
N ILE A 147 -30.10 9.72 -7.78
CA ILE A 147 -31.29 9.12 -7.16
C ILE A 147 -31.39 9.64 -5.75
N THR A 148 -32.39 10.48 -5.47
CA THR A 148 -32.56 11.12 -4.16
C THR A 148 -32.89 10.08 -3.08
N ALA A 149 -32.44 10.36 -1.85
CA ALA A 149 -32.68 9.50 -0.68
C ALA A 149 -34.17 9.22 -0.48
N GLY A 150 -34.48 7.98 -0.07
CA GLY A 150 -35.86 7.52 0.15
C GLY A 150 -36.63 7.09 -1.10
N PHE A 151 -36.07 7.27 -2.31
CA PHE A 151 -36.69 6.81 -3.55
C PHE A 151 -35.95 5.64 -4.18
N THR A 152 -36.71 4.77 -4.85
CA THR A 152 -36.20 3.60 -5.57
C THR A 152 -36.46 3.75 -7.06
N VAL A 153 -35.40 3.74 -7.85
CA VAL A 153 -35.49 3.68 -9.32
C VAL A 153 -35.24 2.26 -9.77
N THR A 154 -36.16 1.71 -10.56
CA THR A 154 -36.09 0.33 -11.06
C THR A 154 -35.84 0.30 -12.55
N LEU A 155 -34.89 -0.53 -13.00
CA LEU A 155 -34.72 -0.91 -14.40
C LEU A 155 -35.08 -2.38 -14.59
N PRO A 156 -36.30 -2.69 -15.08
CA PRO A 156 -36.70 -4.07 -15.36
C PRO A 156 -36.11 -4.63 -16.65
N ARG A 157 -35.52 -3.78 -17.50
CA ARG A 157 -34.91 -4.21 -18.76
C ARG A 157 -33.58 -4.94 -18.52
N PRO A 158 -33.14 -5.82 -19.44
CA PRO A 158 -31.87 -6.54 -19.31
C PRO A 158 -30.64 -5.66 -19.52
N ALA A 159 -30.80 -4.39 -19.90
CA ALA A 159 -29.67 -3.51 -20.17
C ALA A 159 -29.92 -2.03 -19.87
N MET A 160 -28.83 -1.34 -19.52
CA MET A 160 -28.72 0.12 -19.48
C MET A 160 -28.25 0.63 -20.84
N GLU A 161 -29.12 1.37 -21.54
CA GLU A 161 -28.90 1.83 -22.92
C GLU A 161 -28.43 3.28 -23.04
N ILE A 162 -28.14 3.94 -21.92
CA ILE A 162 -27.62 5.32 -21.89
C ILE A 162 -26.21 5.36 -21.33
N ARG A 163 -25.47 6.42 -21.69
CA ARG A 163 -24.15 6.67 -21.11
C ARG A 163 -24.29 7.53 -19.87
N MET A 164 -24.14 6.91 -18.71
CA MET A 164 -24.10 7.60 -17.42
C MET A 164 -22.65 8.00 -17.11
N ARG A 165 -22.32 9.28 -17.25
CA ARG A 165 -21.00 9.81 -16.83
C ARG A 165 -20.77 9.63 -15.35
N GLN A 166 -21.83 9.81 -14.56
CA GLN A 166 -21.85 9.66 -13.12
C GLN A 166 -23.28 9.31 -12.70
N CYS A 167 -23.43 8.30 -11.86
CA CYS A 167 -24.69 7.89 -11.28
C CYS A 167 -24.55 7.91 -9.76
N ASP A 168 -25.04 8.95 -9.12
CA ASP A 168 -25.05 9.11 -7.66
C ASP A 168 -26.32 8.48 -7.07
N VAL A 169 -26.17 7.47 -6.23
CA VAL A 169 -27.28 6.74 -5.62
C VAL A 169 -27.36 7.08 -4.14
N TYR A 170 -28.24 8.02 -3.75
CA TYR A 170 -28.58 8.31 -2.35
C TYR A 170 -29.80 7.51 -1.89
N GLY A 171 -30.68 7.12 -2.82
CA GLY A 171 -31.82 6.21 -2.59
C GLY A 171 -31.49 4.77 -2.96
N ALA A 172 -32.29 4.13 -3.80
CA ALA A 172 -32.03 2.78 -4.29
C ALA A 172 -32.09 2.68 -5.82
N LEU A 173 -31.17 1.90 -6.39
CA LEU A 173 -31.14 1.52 -7.80
C LEU A 173 -31.30 0.01 -7.93
N ALA A 174 -32.47 -0.43 -8.38
CA ALA A 174 -32.79 -1.85 -8.55
C ALA A 174 -32.68 -2.26 -10.03
N LEU A 175 -31.86 -3.27 -10.33
CA LEU A 175 -31.48 -3.62 -11.70
C LEU A 175 -31.87 -5.05 -12.06
N GLY A 176 -32.46 -5.21 -13.25
CA GLY A 176 -32.59 -6.49 -13.94
C GLY A 176 -33.76 -7.37 -13.48
N SER A 177 -34.81 -6.79 -12.87
CA SER A 177 -35.99 -7.56 -12.47
C SER A 177 -36.61 -8.30 -13.66
N GLY A 178 -36.59 -9.64 -13.63
CA GLY A 178 -37.11 -10.48 -14.72
C GLY A 178 -36.11 -10.79 -15.84
N SER A 179 -34.82 -10.47 -15.65
CA SER A 179 -33.73 -10.81 -16.58
C SER A 179 -32.73 -11.76 -15.91
N SER A 180 -32.06 -12.61 -16.69
CA SER A 180 -31.02 -13.51 -16.17
C SER A 180 -29.72 -12.77 -15.83
N THR A 181 -29.40 -11.75 -16.62
CA THR A 181 -28.20 -10.91 -16.51
C THR A 181 -28.61 -9.46 -16.78
N PHE A 182 -27.90 -8.50 -16.18
CA PHE A 182 -28.05 -7.08 -16.49
C PHE A 182 -26.78 -6.52 -17.16
N THR A 183 -26.93 -5.77 -18.26
CA THR A 183 -25.78 -5.27 -19.05
C THR A 183 -25.73 -3.76 -19.10
N PHE A 184 -24.57 -3.18 -18.80
CA PHE A 184 -24.31 -1.77 -19.11
C PHE A 184 -23.76 -1.68 -20.54
N ASN A 185 -24.43 -0.95 -21.43
CA ASN A 185 -23.97 -0.84 -22.83
C ASN A 185 -22.84 0.18 -23.01
N PHE A 186 -22.63 1.05 -22.02
CA PHE A 186 -21.63 2.11 -22.06
C PHE A 186 -20.83 2.17 -20.76
N PRO A 187 -19.56 2.65 -20.82
CA PRO A 187 -18.77 2.90 -19.63
C PRO A 187 -19.54 3.77 -18.64
N SER A 188 -19.65 3.28 -17.41
CA SER A 188 -20.49 3.88 -16.38
C SER A 188 -19.67 4.11 -15.11
N ASN A 189 -19.91 5.24 -14.45
CA ASN A 189 -19.41 5.50 -13.11
C ASN A 189 -20.59 5.53 -12.15
N ILE A 190 -20.65 4.54 -11.25
CA ILE A 190 -21.75 4.40 -10.30
C ILE A 190 -21.19 4.63 -8.90
N MET A 191 -21.74 5.61 -8.19
CA MET A 191 -21.33 5.98 -6.85
C MET A 191 -22.51 5.83 -5.89
N VAL A 192 -22.44 4.82 -5.02
CA VAL A 192 -23.45 4.57 -3.99
C VAL A 192 -23.08 5.40 -2.77
N ARG A 193 -23.88 6.43 -2.52
CA ARG A 193 -23.68 7.39 -1.42
C ARG A 193 -24.17 6.81 -0.10
N SER A 194 -23.88 7.49 1.01
CA SER A 194 -24.34 7.06 2.33
C SER A 194 -25.87 6.95 2.37
N GLY A 195 -26.40 5.83 2.90
CA GLY A 195 -27.83 5.50 2.87
C GLY A 195 -28.32 4.91 1.53
N GLY A 196 -27.51 5.04 0.48
CA GLY A 196 -27.80 4.55 -0.86
C GLY A 196 -27.65 3.04 -1.02
N MET A 197 -28.36 2.45 -1.99
CA MET A 197 -28.36 1.02 -2.25
C MET A 197 -28.38 0.68 -3.74
N ILE A 198 -27.58 -0.30 -4.16
CA ILE A 198 -27.83 -1.02 -5.42
C ILE A 198 -28.42 -2.38 -5.08
N GLU A 199 -29.44 -2.80 -5.81
CA GLU A 199 -30.07 -4.11 -5.67
C GLU A 199 -29.97 -4.88 -7.00
N ASP A 200 -29.43 -6.11 -6.92
CA ASP A 200 -29.41 -7.02 -8.06
C ASP A 200 -30.62 -7.95 -8.00
N GLN A 201 -31.53 -7.73 -8.95
CA GLN A 201 -32.78 -8.48 -9.12
C GLN A 201 -32.72 -9.46 -10.29
N THR A 202 -31.52 -9.72 -10.83
CA THR A 202 -31.31 -10.73 -11.87
C THR A 202 -31.39 -12.14 -11.29
N SER A 203 -31.79 -13.12 -12.12
CA SER A 203 -31.89 -14.51 -11.67
C SER A 203 -30.53 -15.21 -11.53
N ASN A 204 -29.54 -14.84 -12.34
CA ASN A 204 -28.21 -15.49 -12.32
C ASN A 204 -27.16 -14.70 -11.52
N LYS A 205 -27.57 -13.60 -10.88
CA LYS A 205 -26.69 -12.74 -10.10
C LYS A 205 -25.49 -12.28 -10.92
N ASN A 206 -25.74 -11.68 -12.07
CA ASN A 206 -24.67 -11.31 -13.01
C ASN A 206 -24.89 -9.94 -13.64
N PHE A 207 -23.90 -9.06 -13.51
CA PHE A 207 -23.83 -7.75 -14.15
C PHE A 207 -22.64 -7.67 -15.10
N LEU A 208 -22.92 -7.29 -16.34
CA LEU A 208 -21.93 -7.11 -17.39
C LEU A 208 -21.61 -5.64 -17.61
N PHE A 209 -20.34 -5.30 -17.60
CA PHE A 209 -19.83 -3.95 -17.81
C PHE A 209 -18.82 -3.90 -18.96
N PRO A 210 -18.80 -2.84 -19.77
CA PRO A 210 -17.72 -2.63 -20.72
C PRO A 210 -16.49 -2.11 -19.95
N SER A 211 -15.31 -2.24 -20.55
CA SER A 211 -14.10 -1.59 -20.07
C SER A 211 -14.31 -0.09 -19.86
N ASN A 212 -13.54 0.50 -18.95
CA ASN A 212 -13.66 1.87 -18.46
C ASN A 212 -14.86 2.17 -17.54
N SER A 213 -15.46 1.13 -16.96
CA SER A 213 -16.52 1.27 -15.97
C SER A 213 -15.97 1.20 -14.55
N ILE A 214 -16.66 1.84 -13.60
CA ILE A 214 -16.33 1.78 -12.18
C ILE A 214 -17.59 1.82 -11.34
N MET A 215 -17.58 1.06 -10.24
CA MET A 215 -18.58 1.11 -9.20
C MET A 215 -17.89 1.37 -7.86
N THR A 216 -18.33 2.40 -7.15
CA THR A 216 -17.82 2.78 -5.84
C THR A 216 -18.97 2.83 -4.84
N ILE A 217 -18.83 2.13 -3.72
CA ILE A 217 -19.75 2.15 -2.59
C ILE A 217 -19.07 2.91 -1.47
N LEU A 218 -19.59 4.08 -1.12
CA LEU A 218 -19.08 4.91 -0.03
C LEU A 218 -19.48 4.36 1.33
N SER A 219 -18.84 4.84 2.39
CA SER A 219 -19.22 4.47 3.77
C SER A 219 -20.71 4.75 4.04
N GLY A 220 -21.42 3.73 4.54
CA GLY A 220 -22.87 3.76 4.74
C GLY A 220 -23.71 3.46 3.49
N GLY A 221 -23.09 3.30 2.32
CA GLY A 221 -23.72 2.74 1.12
C GLY A 221 -23.72 1.20 1.14
N ARG A 222 -24.61 0.58 0.36
CA ARG A 222 -24.79 -0.89 0.36
C ARG A 222 -25.05 -1.47 -1.04
N PHE A 223 -24.59 -2.69 -1.25
CA PHE A 223 -24.95 -3.52 -2.40
C PHE A 223 -25.70 -4.76 -1.90
N ALA A 224 -26.96 -4.84 -2.27
CA ALA A 224 -27.94 -5.77 -1.74
C ALA A 224 -28.15 -6.97 -2.66
N ALA A 225 -27.11 -7.80 -2.80
CA ALA A 225 -27.17 -9.15 -3.34
C ALA A 225 -25.81 -9.85 -3.19
N ALA A 226 -25.70 -10.76 -2.21
CA ALA A 226 -24.56 -11.66 -2.14
C ALA A 226 -24.52 -12.58 -3.37
N GLY A 227 -23.32 -12.81 -3.88
CA GLY A 227 -23.10 -13.71 -5.00
C GLY A 227 -23.18 -13.05 -6.37
N THR A 228 -23.45 -11.74 -6.45
CA THR A 228 -23.45 -11.04 -7.74
C THR A 228 -22.06 -10.99 -8.34
N ILE A 229 -21.95 -11.49 -9.56
CA ILE A 229 -20.75 -11.46 -10.38
C ILE A 229 -20.75 -10.15 -11.15
N LEU A 230 -19.72 -9.33 -10.95
CA LEU A 230 -19.41 -8.20 -11.84
C LEU A 230 -18.38 -8.68 -12.86
N GLN A 231 -18.70 -8.55 -14.14
CA GLN A 231 -17.87 -9.11 -15.20
C GLN A 231 -17.70 -8.13 -16.34
N THR A 232 -16.49 -8.07 -16.91
CA THR A 232 -16.23 -7.33 -18.15
C THR A 232 -16.85 -8.06 -19.34
N TYR A 233 -17.16 -7.36 -20.42
CA TYR A 233 -17.50 -8.01 -21.69
C TYR A 233 -16.95 -7.22 -22.88
N ASN A 234 -16.74 -7.94 -23.99
CA ASN A 234 -16.40 -7.36 -25.28
C ASN A 234 -17.20 -8.05 -26.40
N SER A 235 -16.87 -7.78 -27.66
CA SER A 235 -17.53 -8.40 -28.83
C SER A 235 -17.43 -9.92 -28.87
N ASN A 236 -16.49 -10.52 -28.12
CA ASN A 236 -16.25 -11.96 -28.05
C ASN A 236 -16.93 -12.62 -26.85
N GLY A 237 -17.65 -11.86 -26.01
CA GLY A 237 -18.40 -12.36 -24.87
C GLY A 237 -17.85 -11.88 -23.51
N PRO A 238 -18.26 -12.55 -22.42
CA PRO A 238 -17.85 -12.19 -21.06
C PRO A 238 -16.35 -12.45 -20.82
N GLY A 239 -15.72 -11.56 -20.06
CA GLY A 239 -14.29 -11.55 -19.75
C GLY A 239 -14.00 -11.84 -18.28
N THR A 240 -13.02 -11.14 -17.71
CA THR A 240 -12.65 -11.29 -16.29
C THR A 240 -13.78 -10.84 -15.36
N SER A 241 -13.88 -11.48 -14.20
CA SER A 241 -14.99 -11.29 -13.26
C SER A 241 -14.55 -11.23 -11.81
N VAL A 242 -15.34 -10.56 -10.97
CA VAL A 242 -15.24 -10.60 -9.52
C VAL A 242 -16.62 -10.91 -8.92
N THR A 243 -16.67 -11.82 -7.96
CA THR A 243 -17.91 -12.11 -7.22
C THR A 243 -18.00 -11.21 -5.99
N LEU A 244 -19.05 -10.40 -5.91
CA LEU A 244 -19.38 -9.62 -4.73
C LEU A 244 -20.01 -10.53 -3.67
N ARG A 245 -19.42 -10.54 -2.47
CA ARG A 245 -20.18 -10.85 -1.25
C ARG A 245 -21.09 -9.64 -0.97
N SER A 246 -22.20 -9.80 -0.25
CA SER A 246 -23.00 -8.63 0.18
C SER A 246 -22.05 -7.56 0.72
N ALA A 247 -22.01 -6.41 0.06
CA ALA A 247 -20.98 -5.41 0.32
C ALA A 247 -21.60 -4.20 1.00
N SER A 248 -21.01 -3.79 2.11
CA SER A 248 -21.20 -2.47 2.68
C SER A 248 -19.94 -1.66 2.37
N GLY A 249 -20.09 -0.39 2.02
CA GLY A 249 -18.94 0.45 1.74
C GLY A 249 -18.08 0.69 2.98
N PRO A 250 -16.79 1.03 2.82
CA PRO A 250 -16.18 1.46 1.57
C PRO A 250 -15.72 0.31 0.66
N PHE A 251 -16.06 0.38 -0.62
CA PHE A 251 -15.66 -0.61 -1.63
C PHE A 251 -15.56 0.05 -3.00
N THR A 252 -14.60 -0.37 -3.82
CA THR A 252 -14.50 0.04 -5.23
C THR A 252 -14.23 -1.15 -6.12
N CYS A 253 -14.90 -1.24 -7.26
CA CYS A 253 -14.60 -2.19 -8.32
C CYS A 253 -14.47 -1.45 -9.66
N GLY A 254 -13.34 -1.64 -10.34
CA GLY A 254 -13.01 -1.02 -11.62
C GLY A 254 -12.80 -2.05 -12.73
N MET A 255 -13.34 -1.74 -13.90
CA MET A 255 -13.27 -2.53 -15.12
C MET A 255 -12.29 -1.80 -16.04
N LEU A 256 -11.04 -2.25 -16.05
CA LEU A 256 -9.92 -1.51 -16.61
C LEU A 256 -9.90 -1.53 -18.16
N PRO A 257 -9.18 -0.60 -18.80
CA PRO A 257 -9.06 -0.55 -20.25
C PRO A 257 -8.52 -1.85 -20.88
N ASP A 258 -7.67 -2.58 -20.15
CA ASP A 258 -7.09 -3.87 -20.57
C ASP A 258 -8.06 -5.06 -20.44
N GLY A 259 -9.28 -4.82 -19.93
CA GLY A 259 -10.30 -5.84 -19.72
C GLY A 259 -10.13 -6.62 -18.41
N SER A 260 -9.19 -6.24 -17.53
CA SER A 260 -9.09 -6.78 -16.18
C SER A 260 -10.11 -6.14 -15.24
N VAL A 261 -10.47 -6.86 -14.18
CA VAL A 261 -11.32 -6.37 -13.09
C VAL A 261 -10.51 -6.30 -11.82
N GLN A 262 -10.52 -5.14 -11.16
CA GLN A 262 -9.86 -4.93 -9.88
C GLN A 262 -10.87 -4.47 -8.83
N SER A 263 -10.73 -4.96 -7.61
CA SER A 263 -11.58 -4.56 -6.49
C SER A 263 -10.75 -4.22 -5.25
N TYR A 264 -11.29 -3.30 -4.46
CA TYR A 264 -10.64 -2.77 -3.26
C TYR A 264 -11.68 -2.58 -2.15
N ASN A 265 -11.31 -2.91 -0.92
CA ASN A 265 -12.13 -2.67 0.27
C ASN A 265 -11.94 -1.23 0.80
N SER A 266 -11.93 -0.27 -0.11
CA SER A 266 -11.77 1.16 0.16
C SER A 266 -12.33 1.97 -1.01
N VAL A 267 -12.54 3.28 -0.79
CA VAL A 267 -12.80 4.23 -1.88
C VAL A 267 -11.50 4.46 -2.62
N THR A 268 -11.38 3.97 -3.85
CA THR A 268 -10.14 3.98 -4.62
C THR A 268 -10.33 4.66 -5.98
N PHE A 269 -9.51 5.65 -6.28
CA PHE A 269 -9.43 6.27 -7.60
C PHE A 269 -8.27 5.65 -8.38
N ILE A 270 -8.53 5.23 -9.62
CA ILE A 270 -7.54 4.57 -10.47
C ILE A 270 -7.18 5.50 -11.62
N ALA A 271 -5.95 6.00 -11.66
CA ALA A 271 -5.44 6.79 -12.78
C ALA A 271 -5.10 5.85 -13.95
N ILE A 272 -5.81 6.03 -15.07
CA ILE A 272 -5.73 5.20 -16.28
C ILE A 272 -5.29 6.00 -17.51
N GLN A 273 -5.12 7.31 -17.38
CA GLN A 273 -4.58 8.20 -18.41
C GLN A 273 -3.61 9.18 -17.75
N SER A 274 -2.54 9.53 -18.45
CA SER A 274 -1.59 10.53 -17.96
C SER A 274 -2.24 11.91 -17.93
N GLY A 275 -2.11 12.63 -16.83
CA GLY A 275 -2.81 13.90 -16.65
C GLY A 275 -2.70 14.48 -15.23
N GLY A 276 -3.40 15.60 -15.02
CA GLY A 276 -3.47 16.29 -13.72
C GLY A 276 -4.37 15.57 -12.72
N PHE A 277 -4.13 15.79 -11.43
CA PHE A 277 -4.83 15.17 -10.30
C PHE A 277 -6.29 15.62 -10.17
N THR A 278 -6.61 16.81 -10.65
CA THR A 278 -7.97 17.38 -10.63
C THR A 278 -8.74 17.09 -11.93
N SER A 279 -8.09 16.52 -12.94
CA SER A 279 -8.71 16.21 -14.23
C SER A 279 -9.48 14.89 -14.16
N GLY A 280 -10.80 14.94 -14.33
CA GLY A 280 -11.64 13.72 -14.38
C GLY A 280 -11.21 12.75 -15.47
N GLY A 281 -10.66 13.23 -16.60
CA GLY A 281 -10.17 12.38 -17.69
C GLY A 281 -8.97 11.49 -17.32
N THR A 282 -8.23 11.84 -16.27
CA THR A 282 -7.11 11.06 -15.73
C THR A 282 -7.59 9.75 -15.09
N PHE A 283 -8.77 9.76 -14.47
CA PHE A 283 -9.25 8.67 -13.61
C PHE A 283 -10.30 7.80 -14.29
N LEU A 284 -10.31 6.52 -13.92
CA LEU A 284 -11.30 5.55 -14.35
C LEU A 284 -12.70 6.05 -13.97
N GLY A 285 -13.63 5.97 -14.91
CA GLY A 285 -14.99 6.51 -14.73
C GLY A 285 -15.10 8.03 -14.87
N GLY A 286 -14.03 8.74 -15.20
CA GLY A 286 -14.10 10.15 -15.61
C GLY A 286 -14.31 11.16 -14.47
N VAL A 287 -14.13 10.76 -13.21
CA VAL A 287 -14.33 11.61 -12.02
C VAL A 287 -13.04 11.65 -11.21
N ALA A 288 -12.56 12.86 -10.94
CA ALA A 288 -11.37 13.09 -10.13
C ALA A 288 -11.71 13.01 -8.63
N PRO A 289 -10.71 12.74 -7.77
CA PRO A 289 -10.88 12.81 -6.32
C PRO A 289 -11.41 14.17 -5.86
N SER A 290 -12.34 14.15 -4.91
CA SER A 290 -12.97 15.35 -4.36
C SER A 290 -13.19 15.21 -2.85
N SER A 291 -13.36 16.34 -2.16
CA SER A 291 -13.45 16.37 -0.70
C SER A 291 -14.71 15.69 -0.15
N ASP A 292 -15.81 15.74 -0.90
CA ASP A 292 -17.06 15.06 -0.51
C ASP A 292 -16.92 13.54 -0.56
N VAL A 293 -16.22 13.02 -1.58
CA VAL A 293 -15.99 11.58 -1.76
C VAL A 293 -14.90 11.07 -0.81
N CYS A 294 -13.85 11.86 -0.57
CA CYS A 294 -12.70 11.49 0.25
C CYS A 294 -12.77 11.93 1.71
N SER A 295 -13.95 12.34 2.19
CA SER A 295 -14.16 12.79 3.57
C SER A 295 -13.75 11.75 4.63
N ALA A 296 -13.96 10.45 4.35
CA ALA A 296 -13.56 9.34 5.21
C ALA A 296 -12.19 8.71 4.84
N GLY A 297 -11.46 9.33 3.92
CA GLY A 297 -10.21 8.82 3.37
C GLY A 297 -10.38 8.07 2.05
N CYS A 298 -9.47 8.31 1.11
CA CYS A 298 -9.41 7.63 -0.20
C CYS A 298 -8.05 7.00 -0.46
N ALA A 299 -8.01 6.05 -1.39
CA ALA A 299 -6.78 5.55 -1.99
C ALA A 299 -6.67 6.01 -3.45
N ILE A 300 -5.43 6.20 -3.92
CA ILE A 300 -5.11 6.41 -5.34
C ILE A 300 -4.28 5.23 -5.84
N ARG A 301 -4.58 4.73 -7.04
CA ARG A 301 -3.77 3.77 -7.78
C ARG A 301 -3.34 4.39 -9.11
N VAL A 302 -2.04 4.41 -9.40
CA VAL A 302 -1.52 4.82 -10.71
C VAL A 302 -1.20 3.56 -11.51
N ALA A 303 -1.90 3.34 -12.62
CA ALA A 303 -1.72 2.16 -13.46
C ALA A 303 -0.39 2.23 -14.23
N ALA A 304 0.14 1.08 -14.63
CA ALA A 304 1.40 1.00 -15.40
C ALA A 304 1.32 1.83 -16.69
N GLY A 305 2.41 2.52 -17.04
CA GLY A 305 2.49 3.41 -18.20
C GLY A 305 1.81 4.77 -18.03
N ILE A 306 1.26 5.07 -16.86
CA ILE A 306 0.55 6.33 -16.58
C ILE A 306 1.41 7.28 -15.75
N MET A 307 1.42 8.56 -16.13
CA MET A 307 2.00 9.65 -15.36
C MET A 307 0.89 10.49 -14.71
N LEU A 308 0.74 10.39 -13.39
CA LEU A 308 -0.16 11.24 -12.62
C LEU A 308 0.61 12.47 -12.11
N SER A 309 0.18 13.67 -12.51
CA SER A 309 0.78 14.93 -12.07
C SER A 309 -0.07 15.63 -11.03
N THR A 310 0.56 16.14 -9.97
CA THR A 310 -0.06 16.96 -8.92
C THR A 310 0.14 18.46 -9.13
N ALA A 311 0.65 18.87 -10.29
CA ALA A 311 0.98 20.27 -10.57
C ALA A 311 -0.21 21.23 -10.41
N ASP A 312 -1.42 20.74 -10.67
CA ASP A 312 -2.69 21.46 -10.52
C ASP A 312 -3.14 21.64 -9.06
N LEU A 313 -2.47 20.99 -8.10
CA LEU A 313 -2.71 21.16 -6.66
C LEU A 313 -1.89 22.31 -6.05
N ASN A 314 -1.04 22.97 -6.82
CA ASN A 314 -0.24 24.14 -6.38
C ASN A 314 0.55 23.90 -5.08
N GLY A 315 1.14 22.71 -4.95
CA GLY A 315 2.00 22.36 -3.82
C GLY A 315 1.29 21.91 -2.54
N VAL A 316 -0.05 21.77 -2.52
CA VAL A 316 -0.76 21.32 -1.31
C VAL A 316 -1.83 20.28 -1.63
N MET A 317 -1.72 19.10 -1.02
CA MET A 317 -2.77 18.08 -0.98
C MET A 317 -3.68 18.32 0.23
N THR A 318 -4.86 18.89 -0.03
CA THR A 318 -5.88 19.14 1.00
C THR A 318 -6.85 17.99 1.19
N LEU A 319 -6.92 17.06 0.24
CA LEU A 319 -7.79 15.90 0.30
C LEU A 319 -7.24 14.87 1.28
N SER A 320 -8.13 14.21 2.02
CA SER A 320 -7.78 13.05 2.85
C SER A 320 -7.54 11.83 1.96
N ILE A 321 -6.33 11.77 1.40
CA ILE A 321 -5.83 10.59 0.71
C ILE A 321 -5.01 9.79 1.73
N ASN A 322 -5.45 8.57 2.02
CA ASN A 322 -4.80 7.68 2.98
C ASN A 322 -3.64 6.91 2.34
N SER A 323 -3.75 6.62 1.03
CA SER A 323 -2.66 5.97 0.30
C SER A 323 -2.59 6.38 -1.16
N ILE A 324 -1.37 6.45 -1.71
CA ILE A 324 -1.10 6.51 -3.14
C ILE A 324 -0.16 5.36 -3.47
N TYR A 325 -0.59 4.50 -4.38
CA TYR A 325 0.23 3.39 -4.88
C TYR A 325 0.54 3.61 -6.35
N VAL A 326 1.83 3.59 -6.67
CA VAL A 326 2.36 3.78 -8.01
C VAL A 326 2.86 2.45 -8.53
N SER A 327 2.14 1.86 -9.49
CA SER A 327 2.50 0.55 -10.06
C SER A 327 3.86 0.61 -10.77
N LEU A 328 4.50 -0.55 -10.92
CA LEU A 328 5.70 -0.68 -11.74
C LEU A 328 5.46 -0.11 -13.15
N GLY A 329 6.39 0.71 -13.64
CA GLY A 329 6.27 1.40 -14.94
C GLY A 329 5.29 2.58 -14.96
N ALA A 330 4.70 2.97 -13.83
CA ALA A 330 3.94 4.20 -13.69
C ALA A 330 4.80 5.34 -13.11
N THR A 331 4.32 6.58 -13.21
CA THR A 331 5.00 7.74 -12.64
C THR A 331 4.04 8.60 -11.81
N LEU A 332 4.45 8.98 -10.59
CA LEU A 332 3.83 10.05 -9.82
C LEU A 332 4.73 11.29 -9.90
N GLN A 333 4.20 12.41 -10.39
CA GLN A 333 4.89 13.68 -10.40
C GLN A 333 4.34 14.59 -9.29
N LEU A 334 5.18 14.86 -8.31
CA LEU A 334 4.89 15.65 -7.13
C LEU A 334 5.44 17.08 -7.27
N GLY A 335 4.58 18.06 -6.98
CA GLY A 335 4.93 19.47 -7.08
C GLY A 335 4.45 20.14 -8.36
N THR A 336 4.57 21.46 -8.37
CA THR A 336 4.26 22.31 -9.50
C THR A 336 5.56 22.84 -10.11
N PRO A 337 5.83 22.58 -11.41
CA PRO A 337 7.05 23.06 -12.06
C PRO A 337 7.22 24.58 -11.90
N GLY A 338 8.40 25.01 -11.46
CA GLY A 338 8.72 26.43 -11.25
C GLY A 338 8.09 27.05 -10.00
N SER A 339 7.38 26.27 -9.17
CA SER A 339 6.85 26.76 -7.90
C SER A 339 7.92 26.79 -6.81
N SER A 340 8.00 27.91 -6.11
CA SER A 340 8.81 28.08 -4.90
C SER A 340 8.12 27.56 -3.64
N SER A 341 6.93 26.98 -3.76
CA SER A 341 6.34 26.17 -2.69
C SER A 341 6.70 24.70 -2.95
N GLY A 342 7.25 24.03 -1.93
CA GLY A 342 7.38 22.57 -1.93
C GLY A 342 6.01 21.86 -2.06
N PHE A 343 5.96 20.56 -1.74
CA PHE A 343 4.71 19.81 -1.73
C PHE A 343 4.33 19.35 -0.33
N LYS A 344 3.08 19.61 0.07
CA LYS A 344 2.60 19.42 1.44
C LYS A 344 1.34 18.57 1.50
N PHE A 345 1.34 17.58 2.39
CA PHE A 345 0.15 16.79 2.71
C PHE A 345 -0.50 17.29 4.00
N LEU A 346 -1.82 17.50 3.99
CA LEU A 346 -2.56 17.92 5.19
C LEU A 346 -3.13 16.76 6.01
N SER A 347 -3.15 15.55 5.44
CA SER A 347 -3.61 14.31 6.08
C SER A 347 -2.51 13.25 6.01
N ALA A 348 -2.49 12.35 7.00
CA ALA A 348 -1.57 11.20 7.03
C ALA A 348 -1.70 10.40 5.74
N ILE A 349 -0.57 10.04 5.14
CA ILE A 349 -0.51 9.43 3.81
C ILE A 349 0.50 8.29 3.79
N ILE A 350 0.14 7.20 3.10
CA ILE A 350 1.06 6.13 2.72
C ILE A 350 1.40 6.29 1.24
N LEU A 351 2.66 6.54 0.92
CA LEU A 351 3.16 6.59 -0.46
C LEU A 351 3.91 5.29 -0.77
N ASP A 352 3.31 4.43 -1.57
CA ASP A 352 3.88 3.16 -2.01
C ASP A 352 4.34 3.26 -3.47
N ILE A 353 5.64 3.47 -3.69
CA ILE A 353 6.21 3.75 -5.01
C ILE A 353 6.94 2.50 -5.55
N PHE A 354 6.25 1.70 -6.36
CA PHE A 354 6.85 0.58 -7.11
C PHE A 354 7.31 1.00 -8.52
N GLY A 355 6.75 2.09 -9.05
CA GLY A 355 7.19 2.73 -10.28
C GLY A 355 8.15 3.89 -10.01
N GLN A 356 7.96 5.00 -10.70
CA GLN A 356 8.76 6.20 -10.51
C GLN A 356 8.00 7.27 -9.74
N MET A 357 8.68 7.97 -8.84
CA MET A 357 8.26 9.25 -8.32
C MET A 357 9.21 10.34 -8.83
N SER A 358 8.66 11.45 -9.31
CA SER A 358 9.43 12.63 -9.69
C SER A 358 9.00 13.83 -8.86
N PHE A 359 9.96 14.63 -8.40
CA PHE A 359 9.69 15.90 -7.74
C PHE A 359 10.11 17.06 -8.63
N VAL A 360 9.21 18.03 -8.84
CA VAL A 360 9.40 19.09 -9.84
C VAL A 360 9.29 20.51 -9.31
N ALA A 361 9.04 20.70 -8.01
CA ALA A 361 9.05 22.04 -7.41
C ALA A 361 10.50 22.51 -7.13
N SER A 362 10.75 23.82 -7.17
CA SER A 362 12.10 24.38 -7.07
C SER A 362 12.60 24.58 -5.64
N ASP A 363 11.71 24.53 -4.64
CA ASP A 363 12.01 24.72 -3.21
C ASP A 363 12.47 23.44 -2.50
N GLY A 364 12.42 22.29 -3.19
CA GLY A 364 12.98 21.03 -2.70
C GLY A 364 12.24 20.40 -1.50
N ASN A 365 11.17 20.99 -0.97
CA ASN A 365 10.55 20.49 0.27
C ASN A 365 9.38 19.52 0.01
N ILE A 366 9.37 18.37 0.68
CA ILE A 366 8.20 17.48 0.82
C ILE A 366 7.80 17.45 2.30
N MET A 367 6.58 17.85 2.61
CA MET A 367 6.09 18.00 3.98
C MET A 367 5.05 16.92 4.29
N LEU A 368 5.36 16.04 5.24
CA LEU A 368 4.55 14.90 5.65
C LEU A 368 4.02 15.09 7.07
N PRO A 369 2.74 14.85 7.34
CA PRO A 369 2.22 14.86 8.71
C PRO A 369 2.59 13.59 9.49
N PRO A 370 2.47 13.60 10.84
CA PRO A 370 2.63 12.39 11.65
C PRO A 370 1.77 11.24 11.15
N ASN A 371 2.26 10.01 11.33
CA ASN A 371 1.67 8.75 10.85
C ASN A 371 1.68 8.59 9.32
N SER A 372 2.57 9.31 8.62
CA SER A 372 2.79 9.13 7.18
C SER A 372 3.91 8.14 6.90
N ASN A 373 3.81 7.44 5.78
CA ASN A 373 4.83 6.55 5.24
C ASN A 373 5.22 7.01 3.84
N PHE A 374 6.51 7.00 3.57
CA PHE A 374 7.12 7.29 2.29
C PHE A 374 8.02 6.12 1.91
N ASP A 375 7.50 5.27 1.03
CA ASP A 375 8.10 3.98 0.71
C ASP A 375 8.37 3.89 -0.80
N ILE A 376 9.65 3.91 -1.18
CA ILE A 376 10.12 3.50 -2.51
C ILE A 376 10.46 2.02 -2.41
N ALA A 377 9.64 1.20 -3.06
CA ALA A 377 9.77 -0.25 -3.05
C ALA A 377 10.89 -0.72 -3.99
N ALA A 378 11.27 -2.00 -3.89
CA ALA A 378 12.24 -2.60 -4.81
C ALA A 378 11.76 -2.49 -6.27
N GLY A 379 12.62 -1.97 -7.15
CA GLY A 379 12.29 -1.64 -8.54
C GLY A 379 11.62 -0.27 -8.73
N GLY A 380 11.34 0.43 -7.63
CA GLY A 380 10.90 1.82 -7.64
C GLY A 380 12.07 2.79 -7.80
N ALA A 381 11.77 3.99 -8.28
CA ALA A 381 12.76 5.04 -8.48
C ALA A 381 12.23 6.40 -8.00
N PHE A 382 13.14 7.25 -7.53
CA PHE A 382 12.87 8.66 -7.27
C PHE A 382 13.79 9.54 -8.12
N HIS A 383 13.26 10.63 -8.66
CA HIS A 383 14.03 11.59 -9.43
C HIS A 383 13.63 13.03 -9.10
N SER A 384 14.62 13.90 -8.94
CA SER A 384 14.47 15.34 -8.75
C SER A 384 15.66 16.05 -9.37
N SER A 385 15.44 17.25 -9.92
CA SER A 385 16.52 18.10 -10.43
C SER A 385 17.35 18.74 -9.32
N ILE A 386 16.85 18.70 -8.07
CA ILE A 386 17.48 19.27 -6.88
C ILE A 386 17.41 18.27 -5.73
N SER A 387 18.32 18.37 -4.76
CA SER A 387 18.17 17.64 -3.49
C SER A 387 16.89 18.10 -2.80
N ILE A 388 16.15 17.15 -2.22
CA ILE A 388 14.90 17.44 -1.54
C ILE A 388 15.03 17.26 -0.02
N SER A 389 14.31 18.08 0.73
CA SER A 389 14.16 17.96 2.17
C SER A 389 12.78 17.39 2.49
N ILE A 390 12.75 16.23 3.14
CA ILE A 390 11.53 15.67 3.73
C ILE A 390 11.39 16.23 5.15
N GLN A 391 10.27 16.87 5.43
CA GLN A 391 9.99 17.55 6.70
C GLN A 391 8.73 16.99 7.35
N ILE A 392 8.73 16.89 8.68
CA ILE A 392 7.50 16.58 9.42
C ILE A 392 6.75 17.89 9.64
N PHE A 393 5.49 17.89 9.26
CA PHE A 393 4.64 19.06 9.30
C PHE A 393 3.39 18.78 10.14
N ASN A 394 3.07 19.63 11.11
CA ASN A 394 1.84 19.49 11.88
C ASN A 394 0.68 20.29 11.23
N PRO A 395 -0.33 19.60 10.67
CA PRO A 395 -1.45 20.26 9.98
C PRO A 395 -2.35 21.07 10.89
N ARG A 396 -2.34 20.82 12.21
CA ARG A 396 -3.14 21.57 13.17
C ARG A 396 -2.50 22.91 13.55
N THR A 397 -1.17 22.93 13.68
CA THR A 397 -0.45 24.14 14.13
C THR A 397 0.17 24.93 12.98
N GLY A 398 0.31 24.32 11.80
CA GLY A 398 0.98 24.95 10.67
C GLY A 398 2.51 24.96 10.78
N LEU A 399 3.08 24.29 11.78
CA LEU A 399 4.52 24.31 12.07
C LEU A 399 5.22 23.01 11.65
N ASN A 400 6.48 23.14 11.26
CA ASN A 400 7.39 22.01 11.08
C ASN A 400 7.86 21.48 12.43
N ILE A 401 7.98 20.17 12.57
CA ILE A 401 8.40 19.48 13.78
C ILE A 401 9.57 18.57 13.44
N GLY A 402 10.54 18.43 14.34
CA GLY A 402 11.70 17.56 14.13
C GLY A 402 12.73 18.10 13.13
N SER A 403 13.79 17.33 12.91
CA SER A 403 14.87 17.70 11.99
C SER A 403 14.59 17.15 10.58
N PRO A 404 14.78 17.96 9.52
CA PRO A 404 14.55 17.53 8.14
C PRO A 404 15.45 16.35 7.76
N GLN A 405 14.93 15.44 6.93
CA GLN A 405 15.72 14.44 6.24
C GLN A 405 16.06 14.92 4.84
N ILE A 406 17.29 14.74 4.38
CA ILE A 406 17.68 15.12 3.02
C ILE A 406 17.67 13.87 2.15
N LEU A 407 16.87 13.90 1.09
CA LEU A 407 16.94 12.96 -0.01
C LEU A 407 17.78 13.58 -1.12
N GLY A 408 18.69 12.78 -1.69
CA GLY A 408 19.45 13.19 -2.86
C GLY A 408 18.57 13.44 -4.09
N THR A 409 19.19 13.81 -5.20
CA THR A 409 18.51 14.10 -6.48
C THR A 409 17.91 12.85 -7.13
N SER A 410 18.35 11.65 -6.78
CA SER A 410 17.82 10.42 -7.37
C SER A 410 18.01 9.21 -6.47
N ILE A 411 17.04 8.31 -6.50
CA ILE A 411 17.14 6.94 -6.01
C ILE A 411 16.82 6.03 -7.18
N THR A 412 17.76 5.16 -7.55
CA THR A 412 17.61 4.19 -8.65
C THR A 412 17.79 2.79 -8.09
N ASP A 413 16.80 1.91 -8.32
CA ASP A 413 16.81 0.49 -7.92
C ASP A 413 17.19 0.24 -6.46
N GLY A 414 16.52 0.94 -5.53
CA GLY A 414 16.74 0.77 -4.10
C GLY A 414 15.46 0.83 -3.28
N THR A 415 15.45 0.14 -2.15
CA THR A 415 14.40 0.32 -1.14
C THR A 415 14.71 1.53 -0.28
N PHE A 416 13.75 2.43 -0.13
CA PHE A 416 13.80 3.54 0.82
C PHE A 416 12.46 3.57 1.54
N THR A 417 12.47 3.33 2.84
CA THR A 417 11.27 3.47 3.67
C THR A 417 11.53 4.54 4.72
N LEU A 418 10.59 5.45 4.82
CA LEU A 418 10.57 6.51 5.81
C LEU A 418 9.18 6.50 6.45
N SER A 419 9.12 6.27 7.75
CA SER A 419 7.88 6.39 8.52
C SER A 419 7.98 7.55 9.50
N VAL A 420 6.88 8.28 9.64
CA VAL A 420 6.76 9.39 10.58
C VAL A 420 5.97 8.90 11.78
N GLY A 421 6.64 8.73 12.92
CA GLY A 421 6.01 8.31 14.17
C GLY A 421 4.99 9.33 14.69
N GLU A 422 4.07 8.85 15.52
CA GLU A 422 2.99 9.67 16.12
C GLU A 422 3.53 10.86 16.94
N SER A 423 4.73 10.71 17.52
CA SER A 423 5.44 11.76 18.26
C SER A 423 6.25 12.74 17.39
N GLY A 424 6.23 12.59 16.06
CA GLY A 424 6.95 13.47 15.13
C GLY A 424 8.43 13.15 14.99
N SER A 425 8.80 11.87 14.99
CA SER A 425 10.15 11.40 14.66
C SER A 425 10.16 10.60 13.34
N PHE A 426 11.28 10.65 12.62
CA PHE A 426 11.49 9.81 11.44
C PHE A 426 12.08 8.46 11.86
N GLN A 427 11.61 7.37 11.27
CA GLN A 427 12.31 6.08 11.21
C GLN A 427 12.66 5.78 9.75
N LEU A 428 13.94 5.49 9.49
CA LEU A 428 14.46 5.23 8.16
C LEU A 428 14.94 3.79 8.05
N ASN A 429 14.63 3.13 6.93
CA ASN A 429 15.15 1.81 6.61
C ASN A 429 15.34 1.67 5.08
N GLY A 430 16.53 1.37 4.59
CA GLY A 430 16.79 1.27 3.14
C GLY A 430 18.28 1.28 2.74
N THR A 431 18.58 0.77 1.53
CA THR A 431 19.94 0.54 1.01
C THR A 431 20.42 1.55 -0.04
N ALA A 432 19.64 2.56 -0.41
CA ALA A 432 20.05 3.56 -1.40
C ALA A 432 20.79 4.74 -0.74
N ALA A 433 21.89 5.17 -1.37
CA ALA A 433 22.72 6.29 -0.96
C ALA A 433 21.95 7.62 -0.84
N ALA A 434 21.38 7.90 0.32
CA ALA A 434 20.99 9.25 0.72
C ALA A 434 22.23 9.95 1.30
N ALA A 435 22.76 10.92 0.56
CA ALA A 435 23.89 11.73 0.98
C ALA A 435 23.56 12.53 2.27
N SER A 436 24.42 12.34 3.27
CA SER A 436 24.73 13.17 4.45
C SER A 436 23.59 13.96 5.11
N ALA A 437 23.12 13.47 6.26
CA ALA A 437 22.81 14.38 7.35
C ALA A 437 24.13 14.93 7.91
N ASN A 438 24.17 16.24 8.15
CA ASN A 438 25.20 16.90 8.94
C ASN A 438 25.17 16.34 10.37
N SER A 439 25.86 15.21 10.57
CA SER A 439 26.50 14.82 11.82
C SER A 439 27.98 14.77 11.47
N SER A 440 28.74 15.72 11.97
CA SER A 440 30.18 15.84 11.71
C SER A 440 30.93 14.55 12.08
N SER A 441 31.47 13.82 11.10
CA SER A 441 32.87 13.36 11.05
C SER A 441 33.14 12.44 9.85
N ASN A 442 34.20 12.76 9.10
CA ASN A 442 34.78 12.05 7.96
C ASN A 442 34.92 10.52 8.13
N SER A 443 34.61 9.75 7.08
CA SER A 443 35.62 8.98 6.31
C SER A 443 34.98 8.17 5.16
N THR A 444 35.58 8.28 3.99
CA THR A 444 35.35 7.51 2.75
C THR A 444 35.79 6.05 2.84
N GLY A 445 35.06 5.13 2.20
CA GLY A 445 35.54 3.79 1.83
C GLY A 445 34.43 2.83 1.38
N GLY A 446 34.37 2.52 0.09
CA GLY A 446 33.34 1.66 -0.52
C GLY A 446 33.65 0.15 -0.44
N GLY A 447 32.60 -0.65 -0.58
CA GLY A 447 32.67 -2.12 -0.73
C GLY A 447 31.31 -2.68 -1.18
N SER A 448 31.32 -3.40 -2.29
CA SER A 448 30.17 -3.95 -3.02
C SER A 448 29.81 -5.37 -2.55
N GLY A 449 28.51 -5.70 -2.58
CA GLY A 449 28.04 -7.07 -2.86
C GLY A 449 27.02 -7.69 -1.88
N GLY A 450 25.91 -8.21 -2.43
CA GLY A 450 25.14 -9.32 -1.85
C GLY A 450 23.69 -9.01 -1.45
N GLY A 451 22.81 -8.71 -2.41
CA GLY A 451 21.38 -8.54 -2.17
C GLY A 451 20.68 -9.86 -1.82
N SER A 452 20.10 -9.93 -0.62
CA SER A 452 19.05 -10.88 -0.25
C SER A 452 17.74 -10.10 -0.11
N THR A 453 16.79 -10.36 -1.00
CA THR A 453 15.49 -9.70 -1.07
C THR A 453 14.58 -10.16 0.08
N THR A 454 14.38 -9.33 1.09
CA THR A 454 13.29 -9.51 2.06
C THR A 454 12.00 -8.89 1.49
N SER A 455 10.99 -9.73 1.24
CA SER A 455 9.67 -9.31 0.75
C SER A 455 8.87 -8.56 1.82
N ASN A 456 8.37 -7.36 1.50
CA ASN A 456 7.57 -6.49 2.38
C ASN A 456 6.29 -7.21 2.89
N SER A 457 6.02 -7.15 4.20
CA SER A 457 4.79 -7.69 4.82
C SER A 457 3.96 -6.56 5.43
N THR A 458 2.64 -6.60 5.29
CA THR A 458 1.68 -5.69 5.97
C THR A 458 1.53 -6.04 7.46
N THR A 459 1.49 -5.06 8.36
CA THR A 459 1.26 -5.30 9.81
C THR A 459 -0.21 -5.07 10.19
N PHE A 460 -0.82 -6.02 10.87
CA PHE A 460 -2.19 -5.95 11.39
C PHE A 460 -2.18 -5.81 12.92
N VAL A 461 -2.87 -4.80 13.45
CA VAL A 461 -2.95 -4.55 14.90
C VAL A 461 -4.33 -4.94 15.40
N ALA A 462 -4.41 -5.77 16.43
CA ALA A 462 -5.69 -6.14 17.02
C ALA A 462 -6.26 -5.00 17.88
N ILE A 463 -7.56 -4.72 17.74
CA ILE A 463 -8.31 -3.69 18.49
C ILE A 463 -9.33 -4.28 19.47
N LYS A 464 -9.67 -5.56 19.32
CA LYS A 464 -10.52 -6.31 20.26
C LYS A 464 -10.20 -7.80 20.20
N SER A 465 -10.67 -8.57 21.19
CA SER A 465 -10.53 -10.03 21.18
C SER A 465 -11.42 -10.68 20.12
N GLY A 466 -10.94 -11.77 19.50
CA GLY A 466 -11.69 -12.52 18.51
C GLY A 466 -10.84 -13.49 17.70
N ASP A 467 -11.40 -14.00 16.61
CA ASP A 467 -10.72 -14.91 15.68
C ASP A 467 -9.85 -14.15 14.67
N LEU A 468 -8.74 -14.76 14.24
CA LEU A 468 -7.85 -14.20 13.22
C LEU A 468 -8.61 -13.77 11.95
N THR A 469 -9.62 -14.52 11.55
CA THR A 469 -10.38 -14.31 10.31
C THR A 469 -11.48 -13.26 10.43
N ASP A 470 -11.78 -12.77 11.64
CA ASP A 470 -12.80 -11.74 11.86
C ASP A 470 -12.21 -10.35 11.56
N ALA A 471 -12.66 -9.72 10.48
CA ALA A 471 -12.19 -8.41 10.06
C ALA A 471 -12.42 -7.30 11.11
N THR A 472 -13.42 -7.47 11.99
CA THR A 472 -13.75 -6.48 13.02
C THR A 472 -12.77 -6.47 14.19
N VAL A 473 -11.89 -7.47 14.27
CA VAL A 473 -10.84 -7.61 15.28
C VAL A 473 -9.64 -6.68 15.02
N TRP A 474 -9.47 -6.22 13.78
CA TRP A 474 -8.23 -5.58 13.33
C TRP A 474 -8.39 -4.08 13.04
N SER A 475 -7.35 -3.31 13.35
CA SER A 475 -7.22 -1.91 12.98
C SER A 475 -7.32 -1.78 11.46
N GLY A 476 -8.30 -1.02 10.97
CA GLY A 476 -8.57 -0.90 9.53
C GLY A 476 -9.69 -1.82 9.02
N GLY A 477 -10.28 -2.67 9.87
CA GLY A 477 -11.47 -3.44 9.54
C GLY A 477 -11.25 -4.52 8.47
N VAL A 478 -10.02 -5.03 8.36
CA VAL A 478 -9.62 -6.08 7.40
C VAL A 478 -8.86 -7.17 8.13
N ALA A 479 -9.27 -8.43 7.94
CA ALA A 479 -8.56 -9.57 8.50
C ALA A 479 -7.20 -9.80 7.79
N PRO A 480 -6.19 -10.33 8.50
CA PRO A 480 -4.90 -10.66 7.92
C PRO A 480 -4.99 -11.48 6.63
N TYR A 481 -4.23 -11.09 5.62
CA TYR A 481 -4.16 -11.74 4.31
C TYR A 481 -2.72 -11.76 3.78
N GLY A 482 -2.43 -12.70 2.89
CA GLY A 482 -1.12 -12.81 2.23
C GLY A 482 0.03 -13.00 3.22
N LYS A 483 1.13 -12.30 2.97
CA LYS A 483 2.30 -12.22 3.86
C LYS A 483 2.13 -11.05 4.83
N PHE A 484 2.15 -11.31 6.14
CA PHE A 484 1.81 -10.29 7.13
C PHE A 484 2.57 -10.43 8.46
N SER A 485 2.53 -9.35 9.23
CA SER A 485 2.90 -9.31 10.64
C SER A 485 1.69 -9.01 11.52
N LEU A 486 1.68 -9.50 12.76
CA LEU A 486 0.63 -9.23 13.75
C LEU A 486 1.18 -8.47 14.95
N SER A 487 0.35 -7.58 15.49
CA SER A 487 0.54 -6.96 16.81
C SER A 487 -0.72 -7.20 17.64
N ILE A 488 -0.56 -7.85 18.79
CA ILE A 488 -1.65 -8.14 19.74
C ILE A 488 -1.41 -7.32 21.00
N PRO A 489 -2.12 -6.20 21.21
CA PRO A 489 -1.99 -5.38 22.40
C PRO A 489 -2.42 -6.10 23.69
N ALA A 490 -1.99 -5.55 24.84
CA ALA A 490 -2.36 -6.07 26.14
C ALA A 490 -3.88 -6.14 26.33
N GLY A 491 -4.35 -7.19 27.03
CA GLY A 491 -5.77 -7.41 27.29
C GLY A 491 -6.59 -7.97 26.12
N ILE A 492 -6.00 -8.11 24.93
CA ILE A 492 -6.67 -8.67 23.75
C ILE A 492 -6.25 -10.12 23.53
N THR A 493 -7.23 -10.99 23.25
CA THR A 493 -6.99 -12.40 22.89
C THR A 493 -7.33 -12.62 21.41
N ILE A 494 -6.34 -13.06 20.64
CA ILE A 494 -6.54 -13.53 19.26
C ILE A 494 -6.48 -15.05 19.23
N THR A 495 -7.51 -15.65 18.64
CA THR A 495 -7.59 -17.09 18.44
C THR A 495 -7.37 -17.42 16.98
N ILE A 496 -6.48 -18.38 16.70
CA ILE A 496 -6.37 -19.01 15.38
C ILE A 496 -7.03 -20.38 15.49
N SER A 497 -8.25 -20.45 14.96
CA SER A 497 -9.07 -21.66 14.97
C SER A 497 -8.64 -22.66 13.88
N GLY A 498 -8.86 -23.95 14.13
CA GLY A 498 -8.53 -25.03 13.20
C GLY A 498 -7.10 -25.57 13.34
N ALA A 499 -6.74 -26.51 12.47
CA ALA A 499 -5.50 -27.29 12.61
C ALA A 499 -4.28 -26.70 11.90
N THR A 500 -4.46 -25.68 11.04
CA THR A 500 -3.37 -25.13 10.22
C THR A 500 -3.55 -23.65 9.95
N LEU A 501 -2.48 -22.87 10.13
CA LEU A 501 -2.38 -21.52 9.57
C LEU A 501 -1.74 -21.59 8.19
N SER A 502 -2.56 -21.42 7.15
CA SER A 502 -2.13 -21.47 5.74
C SER A 502 -1.63 -20.13 5.19
N LEU A 503 -1.63 -19.07 6.00
CA LEU A 503 -1.13 -17.75 5.61
C LEU A 503 0.30 -17.54 6.14
N GLU A 504 1.08 -16.70 5.45
CA GLU A 504 2.47 -16.43 5.82
C GLU A 504 2.55 -15.32 6.86
N MET A 505 2.41 -15.70 8.14
CA MET A 505 2.65 -14.82 9.27
C MET A 505 4.15 -14.77 9.57
N ILE A 506 4.84 -13.72 9.12
CA ILE A 506 6.29 -13.62 9.33
C ILE A 506 6.69 -13.19 10.72
N ARG A 507 5.85 -12.40 11.39
CA ARG A 507 6.13 -11.89 12.73
C ARG A 507 4.83 -11.72 13.51
N CYS A 508 4.84 -12.09 14.78
CA CYS A 508 3.73 -11.89 15.69
C CYS A 508 4.25 -11.36 17.03
N ASP A 509 3.93 -10.11 17.32
CA ASP A 509 4.27 -9.43 18.56
C ASP A 509 3.08 -9.53 19.53
N VAL A 510 3.24 -10.28 20.62
CA VAL A 510 2.16 -10.66 21.54
C VAL A 510 2.34 -9.99 22.90
N SER A 511 1.65 -8.87 23.12
CA SER A 511 1.48 -8.25 24.46
C SER A 511 0.17 -8.67 25.14
N GLY A 512 -0.81 -9.17 24.38
CA GLY A 512 -2.05 -9.78 24.86
C GLY A 512 -1.96 -11.30 24.91
N THR A 513 -2.89 -12.01 24.27
CA THR A 513 -2.86 -13.48 24.19
C THR A 513 -3.00 -13.95 22.74
N LEU A 514 -2.13 -14.87 22.33
CA LEU A 514 -2.26 -15.64 21.09
C LEU A 514 -2.66 -17.08 21.44
N ALA A 515 -3.85 -17.50 21.07
CA ALA A 515 -4.36 -18.85 21.27
C ALA A 515 -4.37 -19.64 19.95
N LEU A 516 -3.71 -20.80 19.92
CA LEU A 516 -3.55 -21.60 18.71
C LEU A 516 -4.27 -22.95 18.82
N GLY A 517 -4.88 -23.39 17.72
CA GLY A 517 -5.38 -24.76 17.59
C GLY A 517 -6.69 -25.04 18.29
N SER A 518 -7.54 -24.01 18.44
CA SER A 518 -8.86 -24.20 19.03
C SER A 518 -9.68 -25.20 18.20
N GLY A 519 -10.08 -26.32 18.84
CA GLY A 519 -10.88 -27.37 18.21
C GLY A 519 -10.09 -28.36 17.35
N SER A 520 -8.75 -28.42 17.44
CA SER A 520 -7.92 -29.37 16.68
C SER A 520 -7.03 -30.25 17.56
N ASP A 521 -6.58 -31.38 17.01
CA ASP A 521 -5.63 -32.27 17.68
C ASP A 521 -4.23 -31.67 17.80
N THR A 522 -3.76 -31.10 16.70
CA THR A 522 -2.47 -30.43 16.56
C THR A 522 -2.68 -29.09 15.86
N PHE A 523 -1.68 -28.21 15.93
CA PHE A 523 -1.68 -26.96 15.16
C PHE A 523 -0.42 -26.87 14.31
N THR A 524 -0.56 -26.53 13.03
CA THR A 524 0.54 -26.48 12.07
C THR A 524 0.68 -25.10 11.45
N PHE A 525 1.90 -24.57 11.41
CA PHE A 525 2.23 -23.42 10.58
C PHE A 525 2.66 -23.90 9.18
N ALA A 526 2.05 -23.38 8.13
CA ALA A 526 2.48 -23.70 6.76
C ALA A 526 3.78 -23.00 6.36
N PHE A 527 4.07 -21.84 6.98
CA PHE A 527 5.25 -21.01 6.72
C PHE A 527 5.96 -20.64 8.03
N PRO A 528 7.27 -20.37 8.03
CA PRO A 528 8.04 -20.12 9.26
C PRO A 528 7.62 -18.81 9.94
N PRO A 529 7.08 -18.83 11.17
CA PRO A 529 6.78 -17.62 11.91
C PRO A 529 7.89 -17.23 12.88
N THR A 530 7.94 -15.94 13.17
CA THR A 530 8.63 -15.37 14.34
C THR A 530 7.61 -14.94 15.37
N ILE A 531 7.52 -15.63 16.50
CA ILE A 531 6.57 -15.31 17.57
C ILE A 531 7.34 -14.71 18.75
N ILE A 532 6.96 -13.50 19.14
CA ILE A 532 7.60 -12.76 20.23
C ILE A 532 6.55 -12.44 21.27
N VAL A 533 6.64 -13.09 22.43
CA VAL A 533 5.74 -12.85 23.55
C VAL A 533 6.37 -11.80 24.45
N ARG A 534 5.79 -10.60 24.47
CA ARG A 534 6.21 -9.47 25.30
C ARG A 534 5.73 -9.61 26.75
N SER A 535 6.20 -8.72 27.61
CA SER A 535 5.77 -8.65 29.00
C SER A 535 4.24 -8.54 29.12
N GLY A 536 3.63 -9.34 30.01
CA GLY A 536 2.18 -9.47 30.16
C GLY A 536 1.50 -10.33 29.09
N GLY A 537 2.21 -10.65 28.00
CA GLY A 537 1.71 -11.45 26.90
C GLY A 537 1.69 -12.95 27.20
N GLN A 538 0.80 -13.70 26.53
CA GLN A 538 0.69 -15.15 26.64
C GLN A 538 0.57 -15.83 25.28
N LEU A 539 1.37 -16.87 25.05
CA LEU A 539 1.08 -17.88 24.04
C LEU A 539 0.25 -18.99 24.71
N LEU A 540 -0.80 -19.48 24.05
CA LEU A 540 -1.72 -20.46 24.62
C LEU A 540 -1.97 -21.60 23.62
N ASP A 541 -1.86 -22.82 24.12
CA ASP A 541 -2.19 -24.03 23.37
C ASP A 541 -3.61 -24.51 23.67
N LYS A 542 -4.45 -24.49 22.62
CA LYS A 542 -5.83 -24.99 22.64
C LYS A 542 -6.01 -26.32 21.92
N THR A 543 -4.94 -26.96 21.44
CA THR A 543 -5.04 -28.28 20.83
C THR A 543 -5.27 -29.37 21.89
N THR A 544 -5.85 -30.49 21.46
CA THR A 544 -6.16 -31.63 22.36
C THR A 544 -4.92 -32.49 22.65
N LYS A 545 -4.01 -32.66 21.68
CA LYS A 545 -2.79 -33.50 21.83
C LYS A 545 -1.55 -32.74 22.30
N LYS A 546 -1.66 -31.43 22.49
CA LYS A 546 -0.54 -30.57 22.92
C LYS A 546 0.66 -30.59 21.99
N VAL A 547 0.41 -30.36 20.70
CA VAL A 547 1.46 -30.38 19.67
C VAL A 547 1.32 -29.20 18.72
N PHE A 548 2.39 -28.42 18.61
CA PHE A 548 2.59 -27.41 17.59
C PHE A 548 3.66 -27.85 16.60
N MET A 549 3.34 -27.74 15.31
CA MET A 549 4.19 -28.12 14.20
C MET A 549 4.69 -26.87 13.48
N PHE A 550 6.01 -26.68 13.45
CA PHE A 550 6.68 -25.53 12.85
C PHE A 550 7.55 -25.98 11.67
N PRO A 551 7.54 -25.28 10.54
CA PRO A 551 8.54 -25.51 9.51
C PRO A 551 9.92 -25.05 10.00
N SER A 552 10.98 -25.51 9.33
CA SER A 552 12.33 -25.02 9.62
C SER A 552 12.44 -23.51 9.40
N SER A 553 13.36 -22.86 10.12
CA SER A 553 13.57 -21.41 10.15
C SER A 553 12.57 -20.61 11.01
N SER A 554 11.82 -21.29 11.87
CA SER A 554 10.86 -20.67 12.80
C SER A 554 11.53 -20.32 14.13
N ILE A 555 11.02 -19.31 14.84
CA ILE A 555 11.51 -18.95 16.18
C ILE A 555 10.38 -18.50 17.10
N ILE A 556 10.48 -18.91 18.36
CA ILE A 556 9.62 -18.44 19.46
C ILE A 556 10.52 -17.82 20.52
N ALA A 557 10.31 -16.54 20.83
CA ALA A 557 10.98 -15.82 21.89
C ALA A 557 9.96 -15.33 22.92
N ILE A 558 10.13 -15.72 24.17
CA ILE A 558 9.33 -15.26 25.31
C ILE A 558 10.21 -14.29 26.10
N LEU A 559 9.87 -13.00 26.05
CA LEU A 559 10.59 -11.95 26.78
C LEU A 559 10.30 -12.02 28.28
N SER A 560 11.10 -11.32 29.07
CA SER A 560 10.87 -11.21 30.53
C SER A 560 9.45 -10.72 30.81
N GLY A 561 8.74 -11.42 31.69
CA GLY A 561 7.33 -11.14 32.03
C GLY A 561 6.30 -11.66 31.03
N GLY A 562 6.72 -12.22 29.89
CA GLY A 562 5.85 -12.98 28.98
C GLY A 562 5.66 -14.42 29.46
N GLY A 563 4.62 -15.11 28.97
CA GLY A 563 4.38 -16.50 29.32
C GLY A 563 3.94 -17.37 28.15
N PHE A 564 4.12 -18.67 28.34
CA PHE A 564 3.56 -19.70 27.48
C PHE A 564 2.72 -20.63 28.37
N ALA A 565 1.42 -20.35 28.38
CA ALA A 565 0.40 -21.01 29.19
C ALA A 565 0.01 -22.38 28.60
N ALA A 566 1.00 -23.22 28.33
CA ALA A 566 0.85 -24.43 27.53
C ALA A 566 1.83 -25.52 27.97
N ALA A 567 1.95 -25.72 29.28
CA ALA A 567 2.78 -26.79 29.83
C ALA A 567 2.42 -28.14 29.20
N GLY A 568 3.44 -28.91 28.81
CA GLY A 568 3.31 -30.18 28.10
C GLY A 568 3.20 -30.07 26.58
N THR A 569 3.25 -28.87 26.00
CA THR A 569 3.19 -28.69 24.54
C THR A 569 4.49 -29.08 23.88
N ALA A 570 4.41 -30.01 22.94
CA ALA A 570 5.51 -30.39 22.06
C ALA A 570 5.64 -29.39 20.90
N LEU A 571 6.79 -28.75 20.81
CA LEU A 571 7.21 -27.95 19.66
C LEU A 571 7.98 -28.87 18.71
N THR A 572 7.38 -29.22 17.58
CA THR A 572 7.94 -30.18 16.63
C THR A 572 8.31 -29.48 15.33
N ILE A 573 9.52 -29.70 14.84
CA ILE A 573 9.93 -29.20 13.52
C ILE A 573 9.38 -30.12 12.42
N VAL A 574 8.99 -29.54 11.29
CA VAL A 574 8.54 -30.26 10.09
C VAL A 574 9.48 -29.94 8.94
N LYS A 575 10.01 -30.98 8.30
CA LYS A 575 10.88 -30.84 7.12
C LYS A 575 10.36 -31.76 6.02
N GLY A 576 9.98 -31.18 4.87
CA GLY A 576 9.41 -31.94 3.75
C GLY A 576 8.10 -32.67 4.07
N GLY A 577 7.31 -32.17 5.03
CA GLY A 577 6.05 -32.79 5.47
C GLY A 577 6.20 -33.89 6.53
N VAL A 578 7.42 -34.20 6.97
CA VAL A 578 7.69 -35.21 8.02
C VAL A 578 8.06 -34.52 9.33
N ALA A 579 7.49 -35.00 10.43
CA ALA A 579 7.85 -34.55 11.78
C ALA A 579 9.29 -34.98 12.12
N GLY A 580 10.11 -34.00 12.51
CA GLY A 580 11.51 -34.18 12.90
C GLY A 580 11.69 -34.10 14.41
N ALA A 581 12.74 -33.40 14.84
CA ALA A 581 13.02 -33.15 16.25
C ALA A 581 11.81 -32.50 16.97
N SER A 582 11.65 -32.84 18.25
CA SER A 582 10.58 -32.31 19.08
C SER A 582 11.11 -31.91 20.45
N PHE A 583 10.62 -30.79 20.98
CA PHE A 583 10.94 -30.29 22.30
C PHE A 583 9.66 -30.03 23.09
N THR A 584 9.49 -30.67 24.24
CA THR A 584 8.33 -30.47 25.11
C THR A 584 8.59 -29.34 26.09
N VAL A 585 7.73 -28.31 26.07
CA VAL A 585 7.80 -27.19 27.02
C VAL A 585 7.22 -27.64 28.36
N THR A 586 8.03 -27.72 29.40
CA THR A 586 7.63 -28.21 30.73
C THR A 586 7.03 -27.11 31.61
N SER A 587 7.58 -25.90 31.57
CA SER A 587 7.01 -24.66 32.09
C SER A 587 7.70 -23.48 31.41
N ALA A 588 6.97 -22.41 31.10
CA ALA A 588 7.56 -21.27 30.41
C ALA A 588 6.93 -19.94 30.85
N SER A 589 7.61 -19.29 31.79
CA SER A 589 7.67 -17.84 31.92
C SER A 589 8.98 -17.38 31.30
N GLY A 590 8.96 -16.29 30.52
CA GLY A 590 10.19 -15.75 29.95
C GLY A 590 11.17 -15.26 31.03
N PRO A 591 12.47 -15.15 30.71
CA PRO A 591 13.02 -15.18 29.36
C PRO A 591 13.29 -16.61 28.83
N PHE A 592 12.89 -16.88 27.58
CA PHE A 592 13.11 -18.17 26.92
C PHE A 592 13.13 -18.01 25.39
N THR A 593 13.97 -18.78 24.69
CA THR A 593 13.96 -18.84 23.23
C THR A 593 13.98 -20.28 22.75
N CYS A 594 13.20 -20.59 21.73
CA CYS A 594 13.23 -21.86 21.00
C CYS A 594 13.36 -21.55 19.50
N GLY A 595 14.45 -22.00 18.89
CA GLY A 595 14.70 -21.88 17.45
C GLY A 595 14.61 -23.23 16.75
N MET A 596 13.86 -23.28 15.65
CA MET A 596 13.80 -24.42 14.73
C MET A 596 14.74 -24.15 13.55
N LEU A 597 15.94 -24.74 13.57
CA LEU A 597 17.01 -24.37 12.65
C LEU A 597 16.81 -24.98 11.23
N PRO A 598 17.42 -24.40 10.18
CA PRO A 598 17.35 -24.92 8.82
C PRO A 598 17.88 -26.37 8.65
N ASP A 599 18.82 -26.77 9.52
CA ASP A 599 19.40 -28.12 9.51
C ASP A 599 18.42 -29.21 9.96
N GLY A 600 17.34 -28.85 10.65
CA GLY A 600 16.36 -29.78 11.21
C GLY A 600 16.44 -29.94 12.73
N SER A 601 17.37 -29.23 13.39
CA SER A 601 17.55 -29.26 14.84
C SER A 601 16.66 -28.23 15.56
N ILE A 602 16.43 -28.45 16.85
CA ILE A 602 15.80 -27.49 17.74
C ILE A 602 16.83 -27.07 18.79
N GLN A 603 17.01 -25.77 18.97
CA GLN A 603 17.86 -25.21 20.02
C GLN A 603 17.02 -24.36 20.98
N THR A 604 17.25 -24.53 22.28
CA THR A 604 16.54 -23.81 23.33
C THR A 604 17.50 -23.09 24.26
N TYR A 605 17.06 -21.94 24.75
CA TYR A 605 17.83 -21.09 25.64
C TYR A 605 16.94 -20.59 26.77
N ASN A 606 17.45 -20.62 28.00
CA ASN A 606 16.80 -20.02 29.18
C ASN A 606 17.05 -18.50 29.24
N SER A 607 17.06 -17.85 28.08
CA SER A 607 17.26 -16.42 27.86
C SER A 607 16.60 -16.02 26.54
N VAL A 608 16.41 -14.72 26.32
CA VAL A 608 16.09 -14.20 24.99
C VAL A 608 17.38 -14.26 24.17
N THR A 609 17.41 -15.02 23.09
CA THR A 609 18.63 -15.29 22.33
C THR A 609 18.40 -15.05 20.84
N ALA A 610 19.19 -14.17 20.22
CA ALA A 610 19.22 -14.05 18.77
C ALA A 610 20.21 -15.07 18.19
N ILE A 611 19.79 -15.81 17.16
CA ILE A 611 20.57 -16.89 16.55
C ILE A 611 20.98 -16.46 15.15
N ALA A 612 22.26 -16.16 14.93
CA ALA A 612 22.80 -15.83 13.62
C ALA A 612 22.93 -17.11 12.79
N ILE A 613 22.21 -17.18 11.66
CA ILE A 613 22.12 -18.35 10.77
C ILE A 613 22.65 -18.07 9.36
N GLN A 614 22.90 -16.81 9.04
CA GLN A 614 23.48 -16.36 7.79
C GLN A 614 24.58 -15.35 8.08
N SER A 615 25.66 -15.34 7.30
CA SER A 615 26.72 -14.36 7.46
C SER A 615 26.22 -12.95 7.14
N GLY A 616 26.51 -11.97 7.99
CA GLY A 616 26.00 -10.62 7.84
C GLY A 616 26.29 -9.70 9.03
N GLY A 617 25.70 -8.51 9.00
CA GLY A 617 25.82 -7.49 10.05
C GLY A 617 24.98 -7.79 11.28
N PHE A 618 25.33 -7.16 12.40
CA PHE A 618 24.72 -7.34 13.71
C PHE A 618 23.30 -6.75 13.81
N THR A 619 23.00 -5.75 12.98
CA THR A 619 21.70 -5.08 12.88
C THR A 619 20.83 -5.62 11.74
N ALA A 620 21.42 -6.41 10.83
CA ALA A 620 20.72 -6.94 9.67
C ALA A 620 19.79 -8.09 10.07
N THR A 621 18.48 -7.91 9.90
CA THR A 621 17.47 -8.94 10.25
C THR A 621 17.70 -10.25 9.50
N GLY A 622 18.12 -10.20 8.23
CA GLY A 622 18.44 -11.39 7.43
C GLY A 622 19.56 -12.28 7.98
N THR A 623 20.43 -11.74 8.85
CA THR A 623 21.48 -12.51 9.54
C THR A 623 20.88 -13.50 10.54
N PHE A 624 19.76 -13.16 11.16
CA PHE A 624 19.21 -13.86 12.32
C PHE A 624 18.00 -14.73 11.97
N LEU A 625 17.87 -15.87 12.67
CA LEU A 625 16.75 -16.80 12.54
C LEU A 625 15.42 -16.06 12.70
N GLY A 626 14.54 -16.21 11.70
CA GLY A 626 13.23 -15.55 11.69
C GLY A 626 13.28 -14.02 11.61
N GLY A 627 14.42 -13.41 11.28
CA GLY A 627 14.55 -11.95 11.33
C GLY A 627 14.64 -11.37 12.74
N PHE A 628 14.84 -12.22 13.77
CA PHE A 628 14.91 -11.82 15.17
C PHE A 628 16.29 -11.25 15.53
N ALA A 629 16.60 -10.07 15.01
CA ALA A 629 17.83 -9.34 15.34
C ALA A 629 17.75 -8.71 16.73
N PRO A 630 18.88 -8.63 17.46
CA PRO A 630 18.94 -7.98 18.76
C PRO A 630 18.71 -6.46 18.61
N SER A 631 17.98 -5.89 19.57
CA SER A 631 17.72 -4.45 19.64
C SER A 631 17.50 -4.02 21.09
N ALA A 632 17.55 -2.71 21.36
CA ALA A 632 17.32 -2.19 22.70
C ALA A 632 15.95 -2.59 23.29
N ASP A 633 14.89 -2.61 22.48
CA ASP A 633 13.53 -3.04 22.92
C ASP A 633 13.51 -4.52 23.34
N ILE A 634 14.06 -5.37 22.47
CA ILE A 634 14.08 -6.84 22.68
C ILE A 634 15.01 -7.22 23.84
N CYS A 635 16.10 -6.47 24.02
CA CYS A 635 17.17 -6.83 24.95
C CYS A 635 17.15 -6.02 26.25
N SER A 636 16.04 -5.38 26.60
CA SER A 636 15.91 -4.57 27.82
C SER A 636 16.10 -5.36 29.13
N GLY A 637 15.99 -6.69 29.10
CA GLY A 637 16.30 -7.60 30.21
C GLY A 637 17.57 -8.43 30.00
N GLY A 638 18.36 -8.13 28.97
CA GLY A 638 19.51 -8.90 28.53
C GLY A 638 19.19 -9.93 27.45
N CYS A 639 19.94 -9.90 26.35
CA CYS A 639 19.90 -10.94 25.32
C CYS A 639 21.20 -11.76 25.24
N GLY A 640 21.07 -13.04 24.89
CA GLY A 640 22.16 -13.84 24.35
C GLY A 640 22.26 -13.70 22.83
N ILE A 641 23.44 -13.98 22.28
CA ILE A 641 23.69 -14.16 20.85
C ILE A 641 24.31 -15.54 20.65
N GLN A 642 23.77 -16.31 19.70
CA GLN A 642 24.40 -17.53 19.22
C GLN A 642 24.83 -17.35 17.77
N VAL A 643 26.11 -17.58 17.47
CA VAL A 643 26.61 -17.71 16.08
C VAL A 643 26.79 -19.19 15.79
N ILE A 644 26.07 -19.71 14.79
CA ILE A 644 26.14 -21.14 14.42
C ILE A 644 27.33 -21.40 13.49
N SER A 645 27.72 -22.68 13.37
CA SER A 645 28.84 -23.10 12.52
C SER A 645 28.66 -22.65 11.06
N GLY A 646 29.74 -22.20 10.42
CA GLY A 646 29.73 -21.71 9.03
C GLY A 646 29.22 -20.27 8.85
N VAL A 647 28.84 -19.58 9.93
CA VAL A 647 28.31 -18.21 9.89
C VAL A 647 29.35 -17.22 10.39
N THR A 648 29.44 -16.07 9.71
CA THR A 648 30.22 -14.90 10.15
C THR A 648 29.28 -13.78 10.60
N LEU A 649 29.30 -13.46 11.89
CA LEU A 649 28.58 -12.31 12.44
C LEU A 649 29.54 -11.13 12.56
N SER A 650 29.23 -10.03 11.87
CA SER A 650 30.03 -8.80 11.87
C SER A 650 29.38 -7.71 12.70
N THR A 651 30.17 -6.99 13.49
CA THR A 651 29.75 -5.81 14.26
C THR A 651 30.09 -4.48 13.57
N ALA A 652 30.50 -4.52 12.30
CA ALA A 652 30.95 -3.33 11.57
C ALA A 652 29.90 -2.22 11.49
N ASP A 653 28.62 -2.60 11.44
CA ASP A 653 27.45 -1.72 11.43
C ASP A 653 27.14 -1.06 12.79
N LEU A 654 27.82 -1.48 13.87
CA LEU A 654 27.69 -0.89 15.20
C LEU A 654 28.65 0.29 15.44
N ASN A 655 29.52 0.62 14.48
CA ASN A 655 30.46 1.75 14.56
C ASN A 655 31.29 1.76 15.87
N GLY A 656 31.78 0.59 16.29
CA GLY A 656 32.64 0.45 17.47
C GLY A 656 31.93 0.47 18.83
N VAL A 657 30.59 0.54 18.90
CA VAL A 657 29.88 0.53 20.19
C VAL A 657 28.67 -0.39 20.16
N LEU A 658 28.65 -1.37 21.07
CA LEU A 658 27.46 -2.16 21.37
C LEU A 658 26.73 -1.51 22.54
N ASN A 659 25.62 -0.84 22.23
CA ASN A 659 24.93 0.11 23.11
C ASN A 659 23.60 -0.40 23.72
N PHE A 660 23.33 -1.70 23.65
CA PHE A 660 22.18 -2.34 24.29
C PHE A 660 22.61 -3.63 25.00
N GLN A 661 21.78 -4.12 25.92
CA GLN A 661 22.20 -5.12 26.91
C GLN A 661 22.32 -6.53 26.29
N ILE A 662 23.52 -6.88 25.83
CA ILE A 662 23.89 -8.25 25.46
C ILE A 662 24.65 -8.89 26.62
N ILE A 663 24.09 -9.95 27.18
CA ILE A 663 24.62 -10.64 28.37
C ILE A 663 25.52 -11.82 28.00
N SER A 664 25.36 -12.38 26.80
CA SER A 664 26.21 -13.46 26.31
C SER A 664 26.34 -13.43 24.80
N ILE A 665 27.52 -13.80 24.31
CA ILE A 665 27.79 -14.06 22.89
C ILE A 665 28.54 -15.39 22.83
N THR A 666 27.93 -16.38 22.20
CA THR A 666 28.50 -17.71 22.01
C THR A 666 28.80 -17.92 20.54
N VAL A 667 30.05 -18.25 20.22
CA VAL A 667 30.52 -18.51 18.86
C VAL A 667 30.86 -19.98 18.74
N ALA A 668 30.04 -20.73 18.00
CA ALA A 668 30.22 -22.16 17.81
C ALA A 668 31.51 -22.47 17.03
N SER A 669 32.00 -23.71 17.14
CA SER A 669 33.13 -24.17 16.32
C SER A 669 32.80 -24.04 14.82
N GLY A 670 33.75 -23.53 14.05
CA GLY A 670 33.57 -23.19 12.63
C GLY A 670 32.75 -21.93 12.35
N ALA A 671 32.31 -21.19 13.37
CA ALA A 671 31.70 -19.87 13.23
C ALA A 671 32.74 -18.75 13.39
N THR A 672 32.45 -17.57 12.88
CA THR A 672 33.29 -16.37 13.04
C THR A 672 32.52 -15.21 13.67
N PHE A 673 33.12 -14.53 14.64
CA PHE A 673 32.64 -13.26 15.17
C PHE A 673 33.66 -12.16 14.85
N ALA A 674 33.29 -11.24 13.95
CA ALA A 674 34.12 -10.12 13.54
C ALA A 674 33.78 -8.88 14.39
N LEU A 675 34.68 -8.57 15.33
CA LEU A 675 34.53 -7.49 16.29
C LEU A 675 35.24 -6.22 15.81
N GLY A 676 34.51 -5.11 15.73
CA GLY A 676 35.03 -3.82 15.27
C GLY A 676 34.48 -3.39 13.92
N THR A 677 34.82 -2.16 13.55
CA THR A 677 34.51 -1.57 12.25
C THR A 677 35.81 -1.39 11.46
N PRO A 678 35.96 -2.03 10.29
CA PRO A 678 37.16 -1.87 9.45
C PRO A 678 37.44 -0.40 9.14
N GLY A 679 38.68 0.03 9.37
CA GLY A 679 39.10 1.42 9.11
C GLY A 679 38.67 2.45 10.16
N ALA A 680 37.84 2.08 11.15
CA ALA A 680 37.52 2.97 12.26
C ALA A 680 38.70 3.06 13.23
N SER A 681 39.13 4.28 13.54
CA SER A 681 40.19 4.57 14.51
C SER A 681 39.75 4.33 15.95
N THR A 682 38.46 4.10 16.17
CA THR A 682 37.89 3.70 17.45
C THR A 682 38.00 2.19 17.62
N GLY A 683 38.32 1.72 18.83
CA GLY A 683 38.22 0.32 19.22
C GLY A 683 36.76 -0.15 19.31
N PHE A 684 36.50 -1.19 20.11
CA PHE A 684 35.15 -1.70 20.33
C PHE A 684 34.74 -1.62 21.80
N LYS A 685 33.58 -1.01 22.10
CA LYS A 685 33.08 -0.80 23.47
C LYS A 685 31.78 -1.56 23.71
N PHE A 686 31.74 -2.32 24.80
CA PHE A 686 30.51 -2.91 25.34
C PHE A 686 29.95 -2.01 26.42
N THR A 687 28.70 -1.55 26.32
CA THR A 687 28.07 -0.71 27.36
C THR A 687 27.36 -1.51 28.45
N SER A 688 27.53 -2.83 28.48
CA SER A 688 26.93 -3.72 29.47
C SER A 688 27.82 -4.93 29.68
N ALA A 689 27.76 -5.53 30.88
CA ALA A 689 28.51 -6.74 31.19
C ALA A 689 28.14 -7.87 30.23
N VAL A 690 29.13 -8.46 29.58
CA VAL A 690 28.94 -9.48 28.55
C VAL A 690 29.81 -10.71 28.82
N LYS A 691 29.27 -11.90 28.53
CA LYS A 691 30.03 -13.15 28.51
C LYS A 691 30.30 -13.58 27.08
N LEU A 692 31.53 -13.40 26.61
CA LEU A 692 32.02 -13.88 25.33
C LEU A 692 32.58 -15.29 25.50
N SER A 693 32.00 -16.26 24.80
CA SER A 693 32.42 -17.67 24.78
C SER A 693 32.71 -18.08 23.34
N ILE A 694 33.99 -18.13 22.98
CA ILE A 694 34.45 -18.33 21.61
C ILE A 694 35.03 -19.74 21.45
N SER A 695 34.26 -20.65 20.83
CA SER A 695 34.75 -21.98 20.41
C SER A 695 35.08 -22.04 18.92
N GLY A 696 34.73 -21.01 18.15
CA GLY A 696 35.11 -20.80 16.76
C GLY A 696 36.22 -19.77 16.63
N HIS A 697 36.08 -18.88 15.65
CA HIS A 697 37.04 -17.82 15.38
C HIS A 697 36.52 -16.45 15.85
N MET A 698 37.35 -15.69 16.54
CA MET A 698 37.12 -14.26 16.79
C MET A 698 38.13 -13.43 15.99
N SER A 699 37.64 -12.56 15.12
CA SER A 699 38.49 -11.66 14.35
C SER A 699 38.28 -10.24 14.84
N PHE A 700 39.34 -9.56 15.27
CA PHE A 700 39.28 -8.13 15.56
C PHE A 700 39.67 -7.34 14.31
N VAL A 701 38.75 -6.50 13.83
CA VAL A 701 38.87 -5.78 12.55
C VAL A 701 38.97 -4.27 12.72
N GLY A 702 38.86 -3.76 13.95
CA GLY A 702 39.03 -2.33 14.25
C GLY A 702 40.48 -1.88 14.17
N SER A 703 40.72 -0.63 13.76
CA SER A 703 42.09 -0.08 13.72
C SER A 703 42.51 0.63 15.01
N GLY A 704 41.55 0.91 15.92
CA GLY A 704 41.83 1.53 17.22
C GLY A 704 42.56 0.64 18.23
N GLY A 705 42.58 -0.69 18.01
CA GLY A 705 43.41 -1.61 18.79
C GLY A 705 42.98 -1.81 20.24
N TYR A 706 41.75 -1.45 20.64
CA TYR A 706 41.25 -1.72 21.99
C TYR A 706 39.86 -2.35 22.02
N ILE A 707 39.61 -3.19 23.03
CA ILE A 707 38.30 -3.74 23.40
C ILE A 707 37.99 -3.27 24.82
N MET A 708 36.93 -2.49 24.99
CA MET A 708 36.53 -1.97 26.30
C MET A 708 35.43 -2.85 26.90
N LEU A 709 35.72 -3.43 28.07
CA LEU A 709 34.81 -4.29 28.82
C LEU A 709 34.42 -3.64 30.15
N PRO A 710 33.14 -3.60 30.53
CA PRO A 710 32.74 -3.15 31.85
C PRO A 710 32.92 -4.25 32.91
N PRO A 711 32.94 -3.90 34.21
CA PRO A 711 32.93 -4.87 35.31
C PRO A 711 31.83 -5.93 35.17
N GLY A 712 32.14 -7.17 35.56
CA GLY A 712 31.24 -8.33 35.40
C GLY A 712 31.34 -9.05 34.05
N SER A 713 32.20 -8.59 33.14
CA SER A 713 32.38 -9.21 31.81
C SER A 713 33.34 -10.39 31.83
N ASN A 714 33.09 -11.36 30.95
CA ASN A 714 33.99 -12.48 30.68
C ASN A 714 34.37 -12.49 29.19
N PHE A 715 35.64 -12.73 28.91
CA PHE A 715 36.18 -12.92 27.57
C PHE A 715 36.93 -14.24 27.53
N ASN A 716 36.34 -15.25 26.89
CA ASN A 716 36.87 -16.59 26.88
C ASN A 716 37.02 -17.12 25.45
N ILE A 717 38.24 -17.46 25.06
CA ILE A 717 38.56 -18.29 23.89
C ILE A 717 38.77 -19.71 24.41
N ALA A 718 37.84 -20.59 24.07
CA ALA A 718 37.85 -21.98 24.48
C ALA A 718 38.91 -22.78 23.71
N ALA A 719 39.23 -23.98 24.20
CA ALA A 719 40.18 -24.87 23.52
C ALA A 719 39.69 -25.20 22.10
N GLY A 720 40.56 -25.02 21.10
CA GLY A 720 40.22 -25.15 19.68
C GLY A 720 39.53 -23.93 19.06
N GLY A 721 39.30 -22.87 19.83
CA GLY A 721 38.95 -21.56 19.31
C GLY A 721 40.19 -20.74 18.96
N ASP A 722 40.01 -19.76 18.09
CA ASP A 722 41.09 -18.95 17.54
C ASP A 722 40.78 -17.45 17.65
N PHE A 723 41.81 -16.63 17.78
CA PHE A 723 41.72 -15.17 17.67
C PHE A 723 42.70 -14.64 16.63
N SER A 724 42.26 -13.71 15.77
CA SER A 724 43.13 -13.00 14.85
C SER A 724 42.89 -11.49 14.85
N SER A 725 43.96 -10.73 14.64
CA SER A 725 43.95 -9.29 14.43
C SER A 725 45.16 -8.87 13.61
N THR A 726 45.05 -7.76 12.88
CA THR A 726 46.19 -7.17 12.15
C THR A 726 47.12 -6.37 13.07
N ILE A 727 46.64 -6.00 14.26
CA ILE A 727 47.34 -5.23 15.29
C ILE A 727 47.19 -5.91 16.66
N SER A 728 48.11 -5.65 17.59
CA SER A 728 47.91 -6.02 18.99
C SER A 728 46.67 -5.32 19.54
N VAL A 729 45.90 -6.04 20.36
CA VAL A 729 44.61 -5.54 20.88
C VAL A 729 44.68 -5.40 22.39
N SER A 730 44.46 -4.21 22.89
CA SER A 730 44.38 -3.94 24.32
C SER A 730 42.96 -4.18 24.85
N ILE A 731 42.79 -5.04 25.84
CA ILE A 731 41.55 -5.13 26.61
C ILE A 731 41.66 -4.12 27.76
N GLU A 732 40.74 -3.17 27.77
CA GLU A 732 40.64 -2.12 28.78
C GLU A 732 39.36 -2.30 29.59
N ILE A 733 39.47 -2.13 30.91
CA ILE A 733 38.31 -2.19 31.81
C ILE A 733 37.93 -0.79 32.18
N PHE A 734 36.68 -0.44 31.92
CA PHE A 734 36.19 0.91 32.13
C PHE A 734 34.95 0.93 33.03
N ASP A 735 34.83 1.98 33.81
CA ASP A 735 33.68 2.24 34.66
C ASP A 735 32.52 2.77 33.81
N LEU A 736 31.35 2.14 33.91
CA LEU A 736 30.17 2.52 33.13
C LEU A 736 29.62 3.90 33.51
N LEU A 737 29.86 4.37 34.73
CA LEU A 737 29.30 5.61 35.26
C LEU A 737 30.12 6.84 34.85
N THR A 738 31.44 6.72 34.91
CA THR A 738 32.42 7.79 34.66
C THR A 738 33.06 7.69 33.28
N GLY A 739 32.98 6.53 32.63
CA GLY A 739 33.63 6.26 31.34
C GLY A 739 35.15 6.13 31.42
N LEU A 740 35.74 6.16 32.61
CA LEU A 740 37.18 6.11 32.84
C LEU A 740 37.69 4.67 32.96
N ALA A 741 38.95 4.46 32.57
CA ALA A 741 39.66 3.21 32.78
C ALA A 741 39.86 2.95 34.29
N ILE A 742 39.55 1.75 34.76
CA ILE A 742 39.62 1.38 36.18
C ILE A 742 40.39 0.08 36.46
N GLY A 743 40.89 -0.60 35.43
CA GLY A 743 41.60 -1.87 35.57
C GLY A 743 42.93 -1.91 34.81
N PRO A 744 43.77 -2.92 35.10
CA PRO A 744 45.04 -3.11 34.40
C PRO A 744 44.78 -3.36 32.90
N LEU A 745 45.55 -2.68 32.05
CA LEU A 745 45.52 -2.87 30.60
C LEU A 745 46.07 -4.26 30.27
N GLN A 746 45.29 -5.06 29.55
CA GLN A 746 45.74 -6.37 29.06
C GLN A 746 45.99 -6.31 27.57
N THR A 747 47.05 -6.94 27.08
CA THR A 747 47.34 -6.93 25.64
C THR A 747 47.25 -8.34 25.08
N LEU A 748 46.32 -8.52 24.14
CA LEU A 748 46.24 -9.67 23.25
C LEU A 748 47.23 -9.47 22.10
N GLY A 749 48.00 -10.53 21.80
CA GLY A 749 48.79 -10.60 20.57
C GLY A 749 47.91 -10.58 19.31
N THR A 750 48.53 -10.56 18.13
CA THR A 750 47.81 -10.55 16.84
C THR A 750 47.18 -11.90 16.48
N LEU A 751 47.59 -12.98 17.13
CA LEU A 751 47.11 -14.33 16.85
C LEU A 751 47.10 -15.20 18.11
N ILE A 752 45.99 -15.90 18.35
CA ILE A 752 45.90 -17.07 19.23
C ILE A 752 45.37 -18.20 18.36
N SER A 753 46.14 -19.29 18.23
CA SER A 753 45.71 -20.46 17.45
C SER A 753 45.76 -21.72 18.30
N GLY A 754 44.62 -22.42 18.41
CA GLY A 754 44.50 -23.69 19.14
C GLY A 754 44.74 -23.64 20.65
N GLY A 755 44.96 -22.45 21.23
CA GLY A 755 45.18 -22.22 22.66
C GLY A 755 43.91 -21.91 23.43
N THR A 756 44.03 -21.68 24.74
CA THR A 756 42.96 -21.10 25.57
C THR A 756 43.35 -19.71 26.04
N PHE A 757 42.36 -18.83 26.17
CA PHE A 757 42.50 -17.54 26.84
C PHE A 757 41.23 -17.27 27.64
N THR A 758 41.36 -16.99 28.92
CA THR A 758 40.25 -16.62 29.79
C THR A 758 40.58 -15.32 30.48
N LEU A 759 39.67 -14.37 30.38
CA LEU A 759 39.67 -13.12 31.12
C LEU A 759 38.31 -12.98 31.79
N SER A 760 38.30 -12.77 33.09
CA SER A 760 37.09 -12.53 33.86
C SER A 760 37.27 -11.28 34.69
N VAL A 761 36.32 -10.35 34.56
CA VAL A 761 36.28 -9.12 35.34
C VAL A 761 35.19 -9.27 36.38
N SER A 762 35.54 -9.20 37.67
CA SER A 762 34.55 -9.26 38.74
C SER A 762 33.64 -8.03 38.73
N ALA A 763 32.53 -8.09 39.47
CA ALA A 763 31.63 -6.94 39.63
C ALA A 763 32.32 -5.73 40.31
N SER A 764 33.37 -5.96 41.10
CA SER A 764 34.19 -4.91 41.72
C SER A 764 35.37 -4.45 40.84
N GLY A 765 35.48 -4.94 39.61
CA GLY A 765 36.51 -4.54 38.65
C GLY A 765 37.84 -5.31 38.73
N SER A 766 37.96 -6.32 39.60
CA SER A 766 39.16 -7.16 39.69
C SER A 766 39.29 -8.10 38.49
N VAL A 767 40.49 -8.27 37.96
CA VAL A 767 40.75 -9.05 36.74
C VAL A 767 41.42 -10.38 37.08
N THR A 768 40.88 -11.47 36.55
CA THR A 768 41.50 -12.80 36.59
C THR A 768 41.78 -13.25 35.17
N ILE A 769 43.01 -13.71 34.92
CA ILE A 769 43.48 -14.12 33.59
C ILE A 769 44.07 -15.52 33.67
N GLY A 770 43.80 -16.35 32.65
CA GLY A 770 44.41 -17.66 32.47
C GLY A 770 44.50 -18.04 30.99
N GLY A 771 45.30 -19.06 30.67
CA GLY A 771 45.43 -19.55 29.28
C GLY A 771 46.82 -20.06 28.95
N THR A 772 46.92 -20.78 27.83
CA THR A 772 48.18 -21.40 27.34
C THR A 772 48.77 -20.72 26.10
N GLY A 773 48.11 -19.71 25.52
CA GLY A 773 48.56 -19.02 24.31
C GLY A 773 48.45 -17.50 24.40
N GLY A 774 49.59 -16.80 24.52
CA GLY A 774 49.72 -15.39 24.09
C GLY A 774 49.50 -14.28 25.12
N VAL A 775 49.87 -14.44 26.39
CA VAL A 775 49.84 -13.31 27.36
C VAL A 775 51.07 -12.40 27.15
N GLY A 776 50.87 -11.21 26.60
CA GLY A 776 51.84 -10.11 26.66
C GLY A 776 51.83 -9.45 28.05
N SER A 777 53.00 -9.06 28.55
CA SER A 777 53.26 -8.61 29.93
C SER A 777 52.24 -7.62 30.51
N THR A 778 51.84 -7.84 31.76
CA THR A 778 51.18 -6.84 32.61
C THR A 778 52.07 -5.61 32.76
N THR A 779 51.64 -4.45 32.26
CA THR A 779 52.23 -3.17 32.67
C THR A 779 51.35 -2.60 33.78
N GLU A 780 51.88 -2.59 35.00
CA GLU A 780 51.31 -1.82 36.10
C GLU A 780 51.30 -0.34 35.70
N MET A 781 50.13 0.29 35.64
CA MET A 781 50.08 1.75 35.68
C MET A 781 50.38 2.23 37.11
N PRO A 782 51.15 3.33 37.26
CA PRO A 782 51.61 3.80 38.56
C PRO A 782 50.41 4.20 39.44
N SER A 783 50.50 3.86 40.72
CA SER A 783 49.61 4.29 41.77
C SER A 783 49.35 5.80 41.71
N SER A 784 48.08 6.20 41.67
CA SER A 784 47.70 7.59 41.93
C SER A 784 48.15 8.00 43.33
N PRO A 785 48.61 9.26 43.53
CA PRO A 785 49.03 9.74 44.82
C PRO A 785 47.81 9.91 45.74
N ASN A 786 47.99 9.52 47.00
CA ASN A 786 47.12 9.90 48.11
C ASN A 786 46.71 11.37 48.00
N VAL A 787 45.41 11.62 47.95
CA VAL A 787 44.85 12.92 48.34
C VAL A 787 44.04 12.68 49.62
N MET A 788 44.67 12.99 50.75
CA MET A 788 43.96 13.38 51.96
C MET A 788 43.16 14.66 51.67
N GLY A 789 41.89 14.68 52.11
CA GLY A 789 40.99 15.83 52.03
C GLY A 789 39.54 15.40 52.23
#